data_AF-K1WZW6-F1
#
_entry.id   AF-K1WZW6-F1
#
_cell.length_a   1.000
_cell.length_b   1.000
_cell.length_c   1.000
_cell.angle_alpha   90.00
_cell.angle_beta   90.00
_cell.angle_gamma   90.00
#
_symmetry.space_group_name_H-M   'P 1'
#
loop_
_entity.id
_entity.type
_entity.pdbx_description
1 polymer ?
#
loop_
_entity_poly.entity_id
_entity_poly.type
_entity_poly.pdbx_seq_one_letter_code
_entity_poly.pdbx_strand_id
1 'polypeptide(L)'
;MPSITTFVAILATALFYVSVSSQVVYSIDPESVDETTRAGWCQAQLSSCPLLCLQLQGESSTTADNRCEASDLSYSCICGNGLTPNLTEYSQTLPYFTCTEFGSQCVANCNGDSLCQSACRADHPCGAQNPVKVNLSTVTTASATKTNLPAGATSGVAGIVYNGLGGAATTPASDSSNSQSNTQQSGAEIALGLGHSYGLAVIFAGVFAGFALVFSRRRLAAIAAAEGDISNGDPWILRSEDRSSAAEGERARMWKLTHSKKAASSAHTSFHPRKENHTEPDNLLPPPVTTPKSPMTPSKKQAAHECVSEEALVHLKSYKYSSVDKSLISNYILKHYWNAFVELLPLWLAPNMVTLLGFFCILTNVICLVIWMPDLVGPGPSWLYYSFAFGLWMYSTMDNVDGKQARRTGTSSGLGELFDHGIDSLNCTLASLCETAAMGLGTSKAGIFTSLIPCLPMFFSTWETYHTHTLYLGVFNGPTEGLILACTLMILSGYYGPEIWTHRITDLVGHHYFLGYHEFFGTYSVRDLWVPVLVVSLFGAHLPFCVINVVKARRRDNLPVMPVFLEWTPMAVFTFSIGAWLFSPYSTLMPDNHLVLFCLTMSFVFGRMTTKIILAHLTRQPFPYWTVMLTPLVGGAILGNLPRIGLPQVSSNVELWYLRGYLVFALVVYFRWAFLVINSICNYLGINCLTIPSKKLAANQEKPKAGNGNAKTTDGHGNDKRVD
;
A
#
# COMPACT_ATOMS: atom_id res chain seq x y z
N MET A 1 -24.07 33.18 13.15
CA MET A 1 -23.82 31.87 12.52
C MET A 1 -22.75 32.07 11.45
N PRO A 2 -21.53 31.51 11.61
CA PRO A 2 -20.60 31.35 10.49
C PRO A 2 -21.12 30.27 9.53
N SER A 3 -20.74 30.35 8.26
CA SER A 3 -21.05 29.32 7.26
C SER A 3 -20.17 28.07 7.47
N ILE A 4 -20.61 26.92 6.95
CA ILE A 4 -19.79 25.70 6.83
C ILE A 4 -18.45 26.01 6.13
N THR A 5 -18.44 26.96 5.17
CA THR A 5 -17.20 27.43 4.52
C THR A 5 -16.22 28.11 5.49
N THR A 6 -16.72 28.79 6.53
CA THR A 6 -15.88 29.40 7.58
C THR A 6 -15.27 28.34 8.50
N PHE A 7 -16.00 27.25 8.78
CA PHE A 7 -15.50 26.12 9.55
C PHE A 7 -14.35 25.39 8.82
N VAL A 8 -14.51 25.12 7.52
CA VAL A 8 -13.44 24.52 6.70
C VAL A 8 -12.18 25.42 6.68
N ALA A 9 -12.34 26.74 6.60
CA ALA A 9 -11.22 27.67 6.64
C ALA A 9 -10.47 27.65 7.99
N ILE A 10 -11.20 27.61 9.12
CA ILE A 10 -10.62 27.59 10.47
C ILE A 10 -9.92 26.26 10.77
N LEU A 11 -10.50 25.13 10.34
CA LEU A 11 -9.88 23.82 10.55
C LEU A 11 -8.66 23.61 9.64
N ALA A 12 -8.69 24.17 8.41
CA ALA A 12 -7.53 24.21 7.52
C ALA A 12 -6.40 25.08 8.08
N THR A 13 -6.68 26.25 8.67
CA THR A 13 -5.63 27.05 9.33
C THR A 13 -5.10 26.40 10.60
N ALA A 14 -5.94 25.77 11.42
CA ALA A 14 -5.49 25.02 12.60
C ALA A 14 -4.57 23.84 12.23
N LEU A 15 -4.88 23.11 11.15
CA LEU A 15 -4.02 22.04 10.62
C LEU A 15 -2.72 22.58 9.99
N PHE A 16 -2.73 23.77 9.39
CA PHE A 16 -1.53 24.44 8.88
C PHE A 16 -0.54 24.85 9.99
N TYR A 17 -1.03 25.14 11.20
CA TYR A 17 -0.20 25.59 12.32
C TYR A 17 0.58 24.47 13.04
N VAL A 18 0.34 23.20 12.72
CA VAL A 18 1.04 22.05 13.34
C VAL A 18 2.12 21.44 12.42
N SER A 19 2.20 21.86 11.16
CA SER A 19 3.16 21.31 10.18
C SER A 19 4.46 22.11 10.04
N VAL A 20 5.18 22.34 11.15
CA VAL A 20 6.60 22.76 11.11
C VAL A 20 7.44 21.93 12.09
N SER A 21 7.83 20.74 11.63
CA SER A 21 8.98 19.96 12.13
C SER A 21 9.33 18.89 11.10
N SER A 22 9.64 19.31 9.87
CA SER A 22 10.32 18.46 8.90
C SER A 22 11.82 18.42 9.19
N GLN A 23 12.50 17.36 8.77
CA GLN A 23 13.97 17.27 8.76
C GLN A 23 14.58 18.59 8.31
N VAL A 24 15.55 19.11 9.08
CA VAL A 24 16.08 20.46 8.89
C VAL A 24 17.01 20.51 7.69
N VAL A 25 16.41 20.58 6.50
CA VAL A 25 17.06 21.12 5.32
C VAL A 25 17.20 22.62 5.58
N TYR A 26 18.37 23.00 6.11
CA TYR A 26 18.73 24.40 6.25
C TYR A 26 18.67 25.04 4.86
N SER A 27 17.86 26.08 4.73
CA SER A 27 17.76 26.90 3.54
C SER A 27 18.25 28.28 3.92
N ILE A 28 19.33 28.72 3.30
CA ILE A 28 19.77 30.11 3.32
C ILE A 28 19.29 30.79 2.03
N ASP A 29 19.24 32.11 2.03
CA ASP A 29 19.18 32.88 0.79
C ASP A 29 20.54 32.74 0.08
N PRO A 30 20.64 32.22 -1.16
CA PRO A 30 21.91 32.17 -1.88
C PRO A 30 22.59 33.55 -1.97
N GLU A 31 21.84 34.64 -2.14
CA GLU A 31 22.38 35.99 -2.27
C GLU A 31 22.99 36.53 -0.95
N SER A 32 22.73 35.89 0.20
CA SER A 32 23.34 36.24 1.49
C SER A 32 24.83 35.85 1.61
N VAL A 33 25.35 35.07 0.66
CA VAL A 33 26.74 34.58 0.61
C VAL A 33 27.44 35.16 -0.62
N ASP A 34 28.76 35.31 -0.61
CA ASP A 34 29.50 35.69 -1.82
C ASP A 34 29.51 34.57 -2.88
N GLU A 35 29.40 34.92 -4.16
CA GLU A 35 29.39 33.96 -5.28
C GLU A 35 30.66 33.10 -5.33
N THR A 36 31.82 33.67 -5.00
CA THR A 36 33.11 32.94 -4.90
C THR A 36 33.06 31.85 -3.84
N THR A 37 32.41 32.14 -2.71
CA THR A 37 32.23 31.20 -1.60
C THR A 37 31.27 30.06 -2.00
N ARG A 38 30.13 30.39 -2.62
CA ARG A 38 29.18 29.37 -3.14
C ARG A 38 29.82 28.49 -4.22
N ALA A 39 30.61 29.07 -5.12
CA ALA A 39 31.39 28.33 -6.12
C ALA A 39 32.41 27.38 -5.46
N GLY A 40 33.10 27.83 -4.39
CA GLY A 40 33.99 26.99 -3.60
C GLY A 40 33.28 25.80 -2.94
N TRP A 41 32.09 26.01 -2.38
CA TRP A 41 31.26 24.94 -1.83
C TRP A 41 30.84 23.93 -2.90
N CYS A 42 30.49 24.40 -4.11
CA CYS A 42 30.18 23.51 -5.21
C CYS A 42 31.39 22.69 -5.69
N GLN A 43 32.60 23.25 -5.72
CA GLN A 43 33.81 22.46 -6.01
C GLN A 43 34.08 21.39 -4.94
N ALA A 44 33.83 21.69 -3.66
CA ALA A 44 33.92 20.72 -2.57
C ALA A 44 32.86 19.61 -2.68
N GLN A 45 31.61 19.95 -3.03
CA GLN A 45 30.54 18.99 -3.30
C GLN A 45 30.89 18.06 -4.48
N LEU A 46 31.33 18.63 -5.61
CA LEU A 46 31.68 17.89 -6.83
C LEU A 46 32.86 16.93 -6.63
N SER A 47 33.85 17.33 -5.83
CA SER A 47 35.01 16.48 -5.50
C SER A 47 34.72 15.44 -4.41
N SER A 48 33.78 15.73 -3.50
CA SER A 48 33.35 14.77 -2.47
C SER A 48 32.49 13.64 -3.04
N CYS A 49 31.60 13.93 -4.00
CA CYS A 49 30.65 12.94 -4.51
C CYS A 49 31.31 11.60 -4.98
N PRO A 50 32.36 11.59 -5.84
CA PRO A 50 33.05 10.35 -6.23
C PRO A 50 33.66 9.57 -5.06
N LEU A 51 34.17 10.28 -4.03
CA LEU A 51 34.76 9.67 -2.84
C LEU A 51 33.69 9.03 -1.94
N LEU A 52 32.51 9.64 -1.84
CA LEU A 52 31.37 9.09 -1.12
C LEU A 52 30.76 7.89 -1.86
N CYS A 53 30.80 7.88 -3.19
CA CYS A 53 30.38 6.74 -4.00
C CYS A 53 31.24 5.48 -3.82
N LEU A 54 32.51 5.64 -3.43
CA LEU A 54 33.38 4.53 -3.03
C LEU A 54 33.06 3.96 -1.64
N GLN A 55 32.24 4.62 -0.82
CA GLN A 55 31.86 4.13 0.51
C GLN A 55 30.55 3.33 0.51
N LEU A 56 29.88 3.22 -0.65
CA LEU A 56 28.60 2.52 -0.80
C LEU A 56 28.81 1.09 -1.32
N GLN A 57 27.98 0.15 -0.84
CA GLN A 57 28.05 -1.25 -1.26
C GLN A 57 27.84 -1.41 -2.78
N GLY A 58 28.81 -2.05 -3.44
CA GLY A 58 28.86 -2.15 -4.91
C GLY A 58 29.67 -1.01 -5.55
N GLU A 59 30.84 -0.72 -4.97
CA GLU A 59 31.65 0.48 -5.19
C GLU A 59 31.81 0.89 -6.66
N SER A 60 31.69 2.19 -6.91
CA SER A 60 32.10 2.81 -8.17
C SER A 60 32.57 4.23 -7.92
N SER A 61 33.77 4.58 -8.40
CA SER A 61 34.26 5.97 -8.41
C SER A 61 33.61 6.82 -9.49
N THR A 62 32.86 6.23 -10.42
CA THR A 62 32.12 6.99 -11.43
C THR A 62 30.82 7.52 -10.85
N THR A 63 30.33 8.63 -11.41
CA THR A 63 29.07 9.27 -11.04
C THR A 63 28.14 9.30 -12.25
N ALA A 64 26.92 8.82 -12.09
CA ALA A 64 25.85 8.94 -13.08
C ALA A 64 25.28 10.37 -13.14
N ASP A 65 25.32 11.10 -12.03
CA ASP A 65 25.01 12.54 -11.94
C ASP A 65 25.86 13.14 -10.82
N ASN A 66 26.53 14.26 -11.08
CA ASN A 66 27.36 14.96 -10.11
C ASN A 66 27.38 16.44 -10.51
N ARG A 67 26.46 17.21 -9.94
CA ARG A 67 26.23 18.61 -10.31
C ARG A 67 26.09 19.47 -9.05
N CYS A 68 26.46 20.73 -9.16
CA CYS A 68 26.23 21.74 -8.14
C CYS A 68 26.19 23.11 -8.80
N GLU A 69 25.12 23.86 -8.58
CA GLU A 69 24.92 25.19 -9.14
C GLU A 69 25.10 26.24 -8.04
N ALA A 70 26.05 27.15 -8.24
CA ALA A 70 26.37 28.18 -7.26
C ALA A 70 25.32 29.31 -7.20
N SER A 71 24.41 29.40 -8.17
CA SER A 71 23.38 30.44 -8.24
C SER A 71 22.20 30.20 -7.30
N ASP A 72 21.73 28.95 -7.20
CA ASP A 72 20.55 28.56 -6.41
C ASP A 72 20.87 27.55 -5.29
N LEU A 73 22.15 27.16 -5.14
CA LEU A 73 22.62 26.12 -4.22
C LEU A 73 21.92 24.75 -4.46
N SER A 74 21.53 24.46 -5.70
CA SER A 74 21.06 23.13 -6.08
C SER A 74 22.22 22.18 -6.34
N TYR A 75 22.02 20.88 -6.10
CA TYR A 75 23.05 19.86 -6.23
C TYR A 75 22.47 18.48 -6.56
N SER A 76 23.33 17.56 -6.99
CA SER A 76 23.04 16.13 -7.13
C SER A 76 24.32 15.32 -6.94
N CYS A 77 24.17 14.11 -6.38
CA CYS A 77 25.23 13.10 -6.34
C CYS A 77 24.57 11.72 -6.53
N ILE A 78 24.76 11.14 -7.70
CA ILE A 78 24.33 9.78 -8.04
C ILE A 78 25.55 9.05 -8.56
N CYS A 79 25.90 7.97 -7.89
CA CYS A 79 27.01 7.10 -8.23
C CYS A 79 26.72 6.29 -9.51
N GLY A 80 27.74 5.80 -10.20
CA GLY A 80 27.61 5.05 -11.45
C GLY A 80 26.82 3.74 -11.34
N ASN A 81 26.66 3.23 -10.11
CA ASN A 81 25.82 2.08 -9.76
C ASN A 81 24.34 2.47 -9.45
N GLY A 82 23.95 3.74 -9.61
CA GLY A 82 22.60 4.23 -9.32
C GLY A 82 22.26 4.39 -7.83
N LEU A 83 23.27 4.44 -6.96
CA LEU A 83 23.11 4.79 -5.54
C LEU A 83 23.36 6.30 -5.31
N THR A 84 22.82 6.83 -4.22
CA THR A 84 22.99 8.22 -3.80
C THR A 84 23.44 8.21 -2.34
N PRO A 85 24.62 8.74 -1.98
CA PRO A 85 25.06 8.82 -0.59
C PRO A 85 24.23 9.87 0.16
N ASN A 86 24.04 9.68 1.48
CA ASN A 86 23.35 10.68 2.30
C ASN A 86 24.29 11.86 2.60
N LEU A 87 24.30 12.87 1.71
CA LEU A 87 25.21 14.00 1.75
C LEU A 87 25.14 14.84 3.04
N THR A 88 24.07 14.75 3.83
CA THR A 88 23.92 15.48 5.12
C THR A 88 24.78 14.90 6.25
N GLU A 89 25.24 13.66 6.13
CA GLU A 89 26.06 12.99 7.16
C GLU A 89 27.56 13.33 7.05
N TYR A 90 27.98 13.94 5.94
CA TYR A 90 29.39 14.18 5.60
C TYR A 90 29.74 15.67 5.62
N SER A 91 30.97 15.99 6.01
CA SER A 91 31.57 17.30 5.78
C SER A 91 31.94 17.50 4.30
N GLN A 92 32.23 18.73 3.90
CA GLN A 92 32.60 19.11 2.52
C GLN A 92 31.50 18.91 1.45
N THR A 93 30.26 18.64 1.87
CA THR A 93 29.08 18.59 0.99
C THR A 93 28.31 19.91 1.03
N LEU A 94 27.47 20.17 0.02
CA LEU A 94 26.67 21.41 0.01
C LEU A 94 25.72 21.53 1.23
N PRO A 95 25.01 20.47 1.66
CA PRO A 95 24.19 20.53 2.89
C PRO A 95 24.97 20.88 4.16
N TYR A 96 26.22 20.42 4.27
CA TYR A 96 27.09 20.80 5.38
C TYR A 96 27.38 22.31 5.38
N PHE A 97 27.78 22.85 4.23
CA PHE A 97 28.06 24.29 4.12
C PHE A 97 26.83 25.16 4.37
N THR A 98 25.68 24.81 3.79
CA THR A 98 24.41 25.54 4.01
C THR A 98 23.98 25.50 5.48
N CYS A 99 24.20 24.38 6.19
CA CYS A 99 23.98 24.30 7.63
C CYS A 99 24.94 25.23 8.42
N THR A 100 26.24 25.21 8.11
CA THR A 100 27.22 26.05 8.83
C THR A 100 27.00 27.54 8.60
N GLU A 101 26.53 27.92 7.42
CA GLU A 101 26.18 29.30 7.10
C GLU A 101 24.90 29.72 7.84
N PHE A 102 23.84 28.88 7.81
CA PHE A 102 22.62 29.12 8.59
C PHE A 102 22.93 29.33 10.09
N GLY A 103 23.79 28.48 10.68
CA GLY A 103 24.20 28.63 12.08
C GLY A 103 24.96 29.95 12.34
N SER A 104 25.74 30.42 11.36
CA SER A 104 26.44 31.71 11.43
C SER A 104 25.48 32.89 11.36
N GLN A 105 24.49 32.83 10.47
CA GLN A 105 23.43 33.84 10.34
C GLN A 105 22.52 33.87 11.59
N CYS A 106 22.19 32.71 12.15
CA CYS A 106 21.47 32.59 13.43
C CYS A 106 22.22 33.32 14.56
N VAL A 107 23.52 33.05 14.72
CA VAL A 107 24.40 33.68 15.72
C VAL A 107 24.53 35.20 15.53
N ALA A 108 24.56 35.68 14.28
CA ALA A 108 24.58 37.11 13.97
C ALA A 108 23.26 37.80 14.38
N ASN A 109 22.12 37.16 14.09
CA ASN A 109 20.79 37.67 14.42
C ASN A 109 20.49 37.72 15.93
N CYS A 110 21.28 37.05 16.77
CA CYS A 110 21.18 37.11 18.23
C CYS A 110 21.66 38.43 18.85
N ASN A 111 22.23 39.38 18.09
CA ASN A 111 22.64 40.71 18.57
C ASN A 111 23.55 40.72 19.83
N GLY A 112 24.33 39.66 20.06
CA GLY A 112 25.22 39.51 21.20
C GLY A 112 24.64 38.79 22.43
N ASP A 113 23.38 38.31 22.38
CA ASP A 113 22.82 37.43 23.41
C ASP A 113 23.52 36.06 23.40
N SER A 114 24.28 35.76 24.45
CA SER A 114 25.07 34.53 24.56
C SER A 114 24.22 33.27 24.72
N LEU A 115 23.00 33.35 25.27
CA LEU A 115 22.09 32.20 25.35
C LEU A 115 21.53 31.89 23.97
N CYS A 116 21.05 32.91 23.25
CA CYS A 116 20.60 32.78 21.85
C CYS A 116 21.73 32.22 20.96
N GLN A 117 22.94 32.76 21.06
CA GLN A 117 24.10 32.27 20.28
C GLN A 117 24.49 30.84 20.62
N SER A 118 24.31 30.41 21.88
CA SER A 118 24.54 29.02 22.29
C SER A 118 23.46 28.08 21.73
N ALA A 119 22.18 28.48 21.76
CA ALA A 119 21.07 27.71 21.20
C ALA A 119 21.22 27.53 19.68
N CYS A 120 21.53 28.60 18.94
CA CYS A 120 21.83 28.55 17.50
C CYS A 120 22.90 27.53 17.09
N ARG A 121 23.81 27.14 18.01
CA ARG A 121 24.86 26.14 17.75
C ARG A 121 24.55 24.77 18.34
N ALA A 122 23.84 24.71 19.47
CA ALA A 122 23.47 23.47 20.15
C ALA A 122 22.29 22.76 19.48
N ASP A 123 21.28 23.52 19.06
CA ASP A 123 20.04 22.99 18.49
C ASP A 123 20.15 22.71 16.97
N HIS A 124 21.26 23.14 16.35
CA HIS A 124 21.50 23.04 14.91
C HIS A 124 22.88 22.42 14.57
N PRO A 125 23.18 21.18 15.00
CA PRO A 125 24.45 20.54 14.73
C PRO A 125 24.58 20.12 13.25
N CYS A 126 25.61 20.63 12.57
CA CYS A 126 25.92 20.27 11.19
C CYS A 126 26.65 18.91 11.07
N GLY A 127 26.69 18.36 9.86
CA GLY A 127 27.07 16.98 9.54
C GLY A 127 28.41 16.48 10.11
N ALA A 128 28.58 15.15 10.11
CA ALA A 128 29.69 14.38 10.70
C ALA A 128 29.74 14.27 12.25
N GLN A 129 28.61 14.39 12.95
CA GLN A 129 28.54 14.15 14.41
C GLN A 129 28.80 12.68 14.80
N ASN A 130 28.44 11.71 13.95
CA ASN A 130 28.65 10.25 14.17
C ASN A 130 28.79 9.50 12.82
N PRO A 131 29.95 9.58 12.13
CA PRO A 131 30.12 8.93 10.83
C PRO A 131 30.20 7.39 10.93
N VAL A 132 29.42 6.69 10.12
CA VAL A 132 29.52 5.23 9.97
C VAL A 132 30.81 4.89 9.21
N LYS A 133 31.80 4.32 9.92
CA LYS A 133 33.09 3.94 9.34
C LYS A 133 32.97 2.62 8.56
N VAL A 134 33.07 2.70 7.24
CA VAL A 134 33.16 1.54 6.34
C VAL A 134 34.64 1.33 5.97
N ASN A 135 35.11 0.08 6.03
CA ASN A 135 36.49 -0.37 5.76
C ASN A 135 37.59 0.07 6.77
N LEU A 136 38.10 -0.90 7.54
CA LEU A 136 39.31 -0.81 8.35
C LEU A 136 40.52 -1.29 7.55
N SER A 137 41.20 -0.38 6.86
CA SER A 137 42.50 -0.66 6.24
C SER A 137 43.63 -0.43 7.25
N THR A 138 44.45 -1.45 7.51
CA THR A 138 45.66 -1.34 8.32
C THR A 138 46.70 -0.45 7.64
N VAL A 139 47.02 0.69 8.23
CA VAL A 139 48.04 1.62 7.72
C VAL A 139 49.42 1.21 8.24
N THR A 140 50.32 0.79 7.35
CA THR A 140 51.75 0.70 7.64
C THR A 140 52.34 2.11 7.78
N THR A 141 52.96 2.39 8.92
CA THR A 141 53.61 3.67 9.21
C THR A 141 54.89 3.87 8.38
N ALA A 142 54.99 5.01 7.69
CA ALA A 142 56.25 5.54 7.18
C ALA A 142 56.55 6.89 7.85
N SER A 143 57.81 7.13 8.22
CA SER A 143 58.24 8.25 9.06
C SER A 143 58.14 9.62 8.39
N ALA A 144 57.91 10.66 9.18
CA ALA A 144 57.86 12.04 8.74
C ALA A 144 59.26 12.67 8.59
N THR A 145 59.43 13.51 7.58
CA THR A 145 60.58 14.43 7.45
C THR A 145 60.08 15.88 7.58
N LYS A 146 60.73 16.68 8.44
CA LYS A 146 60.32 18.05 8.76
C LYS A 146 60.82 19.07 7.73
N THR A 147 60.02 20.09 7.45
CA THR A 147 60.51 21.45 7.12
C THR A 147 59.60 22.50 7.77
N ASN A 148 60.22 23.59 8.28
CA ASN A 148 59.60 24.59 9.15
C ASN A 148 58.99 25.77 8.37
N LEU A 149 58.02 26.49 8.95
CA LEU A 149 57.74 27.94 8.84
C LEU A 149 56.84 28.34 10.05
N PRO A 150 56.68 29.64 10.42
CA PRO A 150 56.80 30.04 11.83
C PRO A 150 55.48 30.37 12.55
N ALA A 151 55.59 30.58 13.87
CA ALA A 151 54.48 30.73 14.80
C ALA A 151 53.83 32.13 14.83
N GLY A 152 52.52 32.14 15.12
CA GLY A 152 51.75 33.32 15.53
C GLY A 152 50.36 32.94 16.06
N ALA A 153 50.02 33.38 17.28
CA ALA A 153 48.70 33.33 17.94
C ALA A 153 48.12 31.95 18.38
N THR A 154 48.51 31.56 19.61
CA THR A 154 47.67 30.96 20.67
C THR A 154 46.32 31.69 20.87
N SER A 155 45.17 31.14 21.32
CA SER A 155 44.84 29.89 22.06
C SER A 155 43.37 29.45 21.82
N GLY A 156 43.06 28.19 22.20
CA GLY A 156 41.80 27.41 22.17
C GLY A 156 40.39 28.07 22.22
N VAL A 157 39.29 27.32 22.01
CA VAL A 157 39.08 25.92 22.46
C VAL A 157 38.12 25.11 21.54
N ALA A 158 38.47 23.82 21.36
CA ALA A 158 37.67 22.64 21.01
C ALA A 158 36.68 22.67 19.80
N GLY A 159 37.09 21.98 18.74
CA GLY A 159 36.24 21.59 17.61
C GLY A 159 37.08 20.87 16.54
N ILE A 160 37.72 19.75 16.88
CA ILE A 160 38.62 19.04 15.96
C ILE A 160 37.79 18.42 14.82
N VAL A 161 37.85 19.05 13.65
CA VAL A 161 37.34 18.51 12.40
C VAL A 161 38.21 17.31 12.01
N TYR A 162 37.62 16.10 12.02
CA TYR A 162 38.33 14.90 11.60
C TYR A 162 38.37 14.78 10.07
N ASN A 163 39.57 14.88 9.51
CA ASN A 163 39.86 14.79 8.09
C ASN A 163 40.95 13.73 7.79
N GLY A 164 40.70 12.45 8.14
CA GLY A 164 41.60 11.37 7.74
C GLY A 164 41.41 10.03 8.45
N LEU A 165 41.86 8.96 7.78
CA LEU A 165 41.87 7.59 8.26
C LEU A 165 42.94 7.38 9.35
N GLY A 166 42.58 6.69 10.43
CA GLY A 166 43.48 6.23 11.48
C GLY A 166 42.73 5.34 12.46
N GLY A 167 43.32 4.21 12.85
CA GLY A 167 42.66 3.22 13.71
C GLY A 167 43.59 2.60 14.74
N ALA A 168 42.99 2.08 15.81
CA ALA A 168 43.57 1.06 16.68
C ALA A 168 42.44 0.37 17.45
N ALA A 169 42.37 -0.96 17.37
CA ALA A 169 41.63 -1.81 18.30
C ALA A 169 42.42 -3.11 18.45
N THR A 170 42.66 -3.55 19.69
CA THR A 170 43.45 -4.73 20.03
C THR A 170 42.56 -5.95 20.24
N THR A 171 42.97 -7.10 19.68
CA THR A 171 42.36 -8.43 19.91
C THR A 171 43.21 -9.26 20.87
N PRO A 172 42.60 -10.25 21.55
CA PRO A 172 42.85 -11.68 21.25
C PRO A 172 41.53 -12.40 20.87
N ALA A 173 41.47 -13.34 19.91
CA ALA A 173 41.91 -14.75 19.96
C ALA A 173 41.13 -15.62 20.98
N SER A 174 40.71 -16.87 20.71
CA SER A 174 40.59 -17.66 19.47
C SER A 174 39.69 -18.89 19.75
N ASP A 175 39.16 -19.54 18.70
CA ASP A 175 39.19 -21.01 18.50
C ASP A 175 38.00 -21.57 17.71
N SER A 176 38.31 -22.63 16.95
CA SER A 176 37.43 -23.33 16.03
C SER A 176 37.11 -24.74 16.54
N SER A 177 35.90 -25.22 16.25
CA SER A 177 35.67 -26.67 16.17
C SER A 177 34.69 -26.99 15.04
N ASN A 178 34.92 -28.14 14.41
CA ASN A 178 34.29 -28.57 13.16
C ASN A 178 33.57 -29.89 13.44
N SER A 179 32.32 -30.05 13.01
CA SER A 179 31.66 -31.36 13.04
C SER A 179 30.69 -31.54 11.86
N GLN A 180 30.92 -32.60 11.10
CA GLN A 180 29.97 -33.14 10.14
C GLN A 180 28.90 -33.94 10.88
N SER A 181 27.65 -33.91 10.40
CA SER A 181 26.71 -35.01 10.62
C SER A 181 25.73 -35.14 9.45
N ASN A 182 25.09 -36.31 9.37
CA ASN A 182 24.53 -36.86 8.13
C ASN A 182 23.00 -36.72 8.05
N THR A 183 22.44 -36.99 6.87
CA THR A 183 21.04 -36.84 6.48
C THR A 183 20.00 -37.54 7.37
N GLN A 184 18.87 -36.87 7.58
CA GLN A 184 17.57 -37.50 7.81
C GLN A 184 16.45 -36.60 7.27
N GLN A 185 15.76 -37.01 6.21
CA GLN A 185 14.64 -36.27 5.64
C GLN A 185 13.35 -36.55 6.44
N SER A 186 12.66 -35.49 6.83
CA SER A 186 11.37 -35.54 7.53
C SER A 186 10.22 -35.24 6.57
N GLY A 187 9.05 -35.84 6.80
CA GLY A 187 7.84 -35.66 5.98
C GLY A 187 7.36 -34.21 5.83
N ALA A 188 7.88 -33.27 6.62
CA ALA A 188 7.70 -31.84 6.42
C ALA A 188 8.21 -31.34 5.05
N GLU A 189 9.26 -31.94 4.47
CA GLU A 189 9.72 -31.58 3.11
C GLU A 189 8.70 -31.95 2.03
N ILE A 190 7.92 -33.01 2.23
CA ILE A 190 6.87 -33.44 1.28
C ILE A 190 5.70 -32.46 1.30
N ALA A 191 5.32 -31.94 2.47
CA ALA A 191 4.32 -30.88 2.60
C ALA A 191 4.79 -29.55 1.97
N LEU A 192 6.07 -29.19 2.16
CA LEU A 192 6.69 -28.04 1.49
C LEU A 192 6.76 -28.20 -0.03
N GLY A 193 6.95 -29.43 -0.53
CA GLY A 193 6.93 -29.75 -1.96
C GLY A 193 5.58 -29.50 -2.64
N LEU A 194 4.46 -29.74 -1.95
CA LEU A 194 3.11 -29.45 -2.47
C LEU A 194 2.79 -27.95 -2.48
N GLY A 195 3.32 -27.20 -1.51
CA GLY A 195 3.23 -25.73 -1.48
C GLY A 195 3.98 -25.06 -2.63
N HIS A 196 4.97 -25.72 -3.23
CA HIS A 196 5.90 -25.18 -4.22
C HIS A 196 5.26 -24.80 -5.57
N SER A 197 4.07 -25.35 -5.89
CA SER A 197 3.40 -25.13 -7.18
C SER A 197 1.89 -24.90 -7.10
N TYR A 198 1.22 -25.25 -5.99
CA TYR A 198 -0.24 -25.10 -5.86
C TYR A 198 -0.70 -24.18 -4.72
N GLY A 199 0.20 -23.65 -3.88
CA GLY A 199 -0.16 -22.84 -2.70
C GLY A 199 -1.09 -21.67 -3.00
N LEU A 200 -0.81 -20.90 -4.07
CA LEU A 200 -1.65 -19.77 -4.48
C LEU A 200 -3.06 -20.20 -4.91
N ALA A 201 -3.17 -21.33 -5.63
CA ALA A 201 -4.46 -21.86 -6.09
C ALA A 201 -5.30 -22.42 -4.94
N VAL A 202 -4.68 -23.09 -3.97
CA VAL A 202 -5.34 -23.60 -2.75
C VAL A 202 -5.83 -22.43 -1.88
N ILE A 203 -5.03 -21.38 -1.73
CA ILE A 203 -5.43 -20.15 -1.01
C ILE A 203 -6.63 -19.49 -1.70
N PHE A 204 -6.57 -19.27 -3.01
CA PHE A 204 -7.69 -18.65 -3.74
C PHE A 204 -8.96 -19.52 -3.70
N ALA A 205 -8.84 -20.86 -3.78
CA ALA A 205 -9.98 -21.77 -3.61
C ALA A 205 -10.58 -21.73 -2.19
N GLY A 206 -9.73 -21.64 -1.15
CA GLY A 206 -10.16 -21.53 0.24
C GLY A 206 -10.93 -20.23 0.51
N VAL A 207 -10.46 -19.11 -0.01
CA VAL A 207 -11.16 -17.81 0.05
C VAL A 207 -12.52 -17.89 -0.67
N PHE A 208 -12.57 -18.51 -1.85
CA PHE A 208 -13.80 -18.69 -2.63
C PHE A 208 -14.84 -19.56 -1.88
N ALA A 209 -14.39 -20.65 -1.25
CA ALA A 209 -15.25 -21.53 -0.46
C ALA A 209 -15.76 -20.86 0.83
N GLY A 210 -14.90 -20.12 1.53
CA GLY A 210 -15.25 -19.38 2.75
C GLY A 210 -16.39 -18.39 2.51
N PHE A 211 -16.27 -17.52 1.50
CA PHE A 211 -17.33 -16.56 1.18
C PHE A 211 -18.62 -17.23 0.69
N ALA A 212 -18.55 -18.28 -0.13
CA ALA A 212 -19.74 -19.00 -0.59
C ALA A 212 -20.52 -19.66 0.56
N LEU A 213 -19.82 -20.20 1.57
CA LEU A 213 -20.44 -20.80 2.76
C LEU A 213 -21.05 -19.74 3.70
N VAL A 214 -20.38 -18.59 3.87
CA VAL A 214 -20.88 -17.48 4.70
C VAL A 214 -22.18 -16.89 4.12
N PHE A 215 -22.23 -16.64 2.80
CA PHE A 215 -23.43 -16.05 2.17
C PHE A 215 -24.58 -17.03 1.95
N SER A 216 -24.33 -18.34 1.93
CA SER A 216 -25.40 -19.35 1.91
C SER A 216 -26.01 -19.61 3.30
N ARG A 217 -25.21 -19.54 4.37
CA ARG A 217 -25.69 -19.75 5.76
C ARG A 217 -26.71 -18.71 6.25
N ARG A 218 -26.75 -17.48 5.70
CA ARG A 218 -27.82 -16.50 6.00
C ARG A 218 -29.24 -17.09 5.80
N ARG A 219 -29.42 -18.05 4.89
CA ARG A 219 -30.72 -18.73 4.70
C ARG A 219 -31.09 -19.65 5.86
N LEU A 220 -30.12 -20.33 6.48
CA LEU A 220 -30.36 -21.27 7.59
C LEU A 220 -30.49 -20.54 8.93
N ALA A 221 -29.70 -19.49 9.17
CA ALA A 221 -29.82 -18.69 10.39
C ALA A 221 -31.16 -17.93 10.46
N ALA A 222 -31.65 -17.39 9.34
CA ALA A 222 -32.96 -16.74 9.28
C ALA A 222 -34.13 -17.72 9.45
N ILE A 223 -34.00 -18.97 8.98
CA ILE A 223 -34.99 -20.03 9.21
C ILE A 223 -34.98 -20.44 10.69
N ALA A 224 -33.81 -20.67 11.29
CA ALA A 224 -33.69 -21.03 12.70
C ALA A 224 -34.21 -19.93 13.65
N ALA A 225 -34.01 -18.65 13.31
CA ALA A 225 -34.58 -17.53 14.07
C ALA A 225 -36.13 -17.50 13.95
N ALA A 226 -36.68 -17.77 12.76
CA ALA A 226 -38.12 -17.85 12.56
C ALA A 226 -38.78 -19.08 13.20
N GLU A 227 -38.03 -20.18 13.41
CA GLU A 227 -38.52 -21.36 14.14
C GLU A 227 -38.42 -21.20 15.67
N GLY A 228 -37.43 -20.46 16.17
CA GLY A 228 -37.28 -20.20 17.61
C GLY A 228 -38.36 -19.31 18.21
N ASP A 229 -38.86 -18.33 17.45
CA ASP A 229 -39.89 -17.37 17.91
C ASP A 229 -41.30 -18.01 18.03
N ILE A 230 -41.48 -19.24 17.51
CA ILE A 230 -42.73 -20.00 17.60
C ILE A 230 -42.75 -20.91 18.86
N SER A 231 -41.61 -21.13 19.53
CA SER A 231 -41.52 -22.08 20.66
C SER A 231 -41.61 -21.48 22.06
N ASN A 232 -41.47 -20.16 22.23
CA ASN A 232 -41.44 -19.48 23.53
C ASN A 232 -42.63 -18.52 23.72
N GLY A 233 -43.84 -19.06 23.81
CA GLY A 233 -45.05 -18.32 24.19
C GLY A 233 -45.54 -18.73 25.57
N ASP A 234 -45.11 -18.04 26.62
CA ASP A 234 -45.71 -18.18 27.96
C ASP A 234 -47.12 -17.55 27.98
N PRO A 235 -48.12 -18.21 28.60
CA PRO A 235 -49.49 -17.68 28.68
C PRO A 235 -49.65 -16.62 29.78
N TRP A 236 -50.87 -16.04 29.83
CA TRP A 236 -51.38 -15.05 30.81
C TRP A 236 -51.04 -13.57 30.56
N ILE A 237 -51.96 -12.86 29.88
CA ILE A 237 -52.91 -11.95 30.55
C ILE A 237 -54.06 -11.63 29.58
N LEU A 238 -55.30 -11.81 30.04
CA LEU A 238 -56.50 -11.40 29.32
C LEU A 238 -56.90 -9.98 29.73
N ARG A 239 -57.05 -9.07 28.77
CA ARG A 239 -58.11 -8.06 28.86
C ARG A 239 -58.66 -7.70 27.48
N SER A 240 -59.99 -7.67 27.45
CA SER A 240 -60.84 -7.49 26.28
C SER A 240 -60.88 -6.05 25.77
N GLU A 241 -60.93 -5.87 24.46
CA GLU A 241 -61.83 -4.88 23.85
C GLU A 241 -62.23 -5.29 22.42
N ASP A 242 -63.54 -5.31 22.15
CA ASP A 242 -64.14 -5.72 20.88
C ASP A 242 -64.15 -4.59 19.84
N ARG A 243 -63.67 -4.87 18.62
CA ARG A 243 -64.48 -4.69 17.39
C ARG A 243 -63.84 -5.22 16.09
N SER A 244 -64.56 -6.16 15.46
CA SER A 244 -64.92 -6.26 14.02
C SER A 244 -64.06 -5.57 12.92
N SER A 245 -63.86 -6.12 11.72
CA SER A 245 -64.13 -7.47 11.14
C SER A 245 -63.74 -7.49 9.66
N ALA A 246 -63.27 -8.64 9.15
CA ALA A 246 -63.22 -9.04 7.73
C ALA A 246 -62.27 -8.24 6.78
N ALA A 247 -61.63 -8.83 5.76
CA ALA A 247 -61.69 -10.21 5.27
C ALA A 247 -60.31 -10.72 4.83
N GLU A 248 -59.92 -11.90 5.32
CA GLU A 248 -58.73 -12.63 4.86
C GLU A 248 -59.16 -14.08 4.57
N GLY A 249 -59.17 -14.48 3.30
CA GLY A 249 -59.95 -15.66 2.91
C GLY A 249 -59.77 -16.21 1.50
N GLU A 250 -58.61 -16.04 0.85
CA GLU A 250 -58.42 -16.63 -0.50
C GLU A 250 -56.98 -17.05 -0.87
N ARG A 251 -56.24 -17.71 0.03
CA ARG A 251 -54.94 -18.36 -0.30
C ARG A 251 -54.77 -19.79 0.27
N ALA A 252 -55.83 -20.59 0.28
CA ALA A 252 -55.82 -21.97 0.77
C ALA A 252 -56.44 -23.01 -0.18
N ARG A 253 -56.31 -22.83 -1.50
CA ARG A 253 -56.52 -23.87 -2.53
C ARG A 253 -55.42 -23.77 -3.59
N MET A 254 -55.14 -24.87 -4.31
CA MET A 254 -54.07 -25.03 -5.33
C MET A 254 -52.64 -25.43 -4.85
N TRP A 255 -52.52 -26.25 -3.79
CA TRP A 255 -51.29 -27.04 -3.51
C TRP A 255 -51.52 -28.58 -3.58
N LYS A 256 -52.51 -29.03 -4.36
CA LYS A 256 -52.69 -30.45 -4.72
C LYS A 256 -53.14 -30.52 -6.17
N LEU A 257 -52.62 -31.53 -6.90
CA LEU A 257 -52.49 -31.60 -8.37
C LEU A 257 -51.27 -30.76 -8.84
N THR A 258 -50.24 -31.31 -9.49
CA THR A 258 -50.10 -32.63 -10.14
C THR A 258 -48.66 -33.16 -10.08
N HIS A 259 -48.51 -34.45 -9.77
CA HIS A 259 -47.35 -35.26 -10.13
C HIS A 259 -47.84 -36.49 -10.92
N SER A 260 -46.99 -37.00 -11.83
CA SER A 260 -47.13 -38.26 -12.58
C SER A 260 -48.01 -38.30 -13.85
N LYS A 261 -47.32 -38.33 -15.01
CA LYS A 261 -47.44 -39.32 -16.14
C LYS A 261 -46.46 -38.89 -17.26
N LYS A 262 -45.32 -39.56 -17.42
CA LYS A 262 -45.03 -40.70 -18.34
C LYS A 262 -44.70 -40.31 -19.82
N ALA A 263 -43.40 -40.34 -20.10
CA ALA A 263 -42.69 -41.05 -21.20
C ALA A 263 -42.96 -40.79 -22.70
N ALA A 264 -41.83 -40.65 -23.43
CA ALA A 264 -41.45 -41.33 -24.69
C ALA A 264 -41.28 -40.53 -26.02
N SER A 265 -40.09 -40.72 -26.61
CA SER A 265 -39.74 -40.83 -28.05
C SER A 265 -39.64 -39.61 -29.00
N SER A 266 -38.39 -39.24 -29.30
CA SER A 266 -37.74 -39.17 -30.64
C SER A 266 -38.56 -39.02 -31.93
N ALA A 267 -38.15 -38.07 -32.80
CA ALA A 267 -37.75 -38.36 -34.20
C ALA A 267 -36.99 -37.18 -34.88
N HIS A 268 -36.10 -37.50 -35.83
CA HIS A 268 -35.42 -36.58 -36.76
C HIS A 268 -36.37 -36.06 -37.87
N THR A 269 -36.05 -34.93 -38.51
CA THR A 269 -35.61 -34.90 -39.93
C THR A 269 -35.14 -33.53 -40.41
N SER A 270 -34.26 -33.56 -41.42
CA SER A 270 -33.59 -32.44 -42.08
C SER A 270 -34.06 -32.27 -43.53
N PHE A 271 -33.98 -31.06 -44.10
CA PHE A 271 -33.94 -30.89 -45.56
C PHE A 271 -33.02 -29.73 -46.00
N HIS A 272 -32.46 -29.87 -47.20
CA HIS A 272 -31.36 -29.09 -47.82
C HIS A 272 -31.71 -28.93 -49.34
N PRO A 273 -30.86 -28.38 -50.23
CA PRO A 273 -30.49 -26.97 -50.45
C PRO A 273 -30.82 -26.49 -51.90
N ARG A 274 -30.32 -25.31 -52.32
CA ARG A 274 -30.07 -25.01 -53.76
C ARG A 274 -28.74 -24.25 -53.94
N LYS A 275 -28.04 -24.52 -55.04
CA LYS A 275 -26.70 -24.05 -55.43
C LYS A 275 -26.76 -22.78 -56.29
N GLU A 276 -25.62 -22.11 -56.44
CA GLU A 276 -25.09 -21.74 -57.78
C GLU A 276 -23.54 -21.69 -57.79
N ASN A 277 -22.93 -21.82 -58.97
CA ASN A 277 -21.50 -22.08 -59.20
C ASN A 277 -20.76 -20.84 -59.73
N HIS A 278 -19.41 -20.85 -59.71
CA HIS A 278 -18.50 -20.54 -60.85
C HIS A 278 -17.02 -20.63 -60.39
N THR A 279 -16.30 -21.74 -60.67
CA THR A 279 -15.34 -22.00 -61.79
C THR A 279 -13.85 -21.80 -61.45
N GLU A 280 -13.09 -22.90 -61.56
CA GLU A 280 -11.63 -23.12 -61.50
C GLU A 280 -10.87 -22.61 -62.76
N PRO A 281 -9.52 -22.72 -62.93
CA PRO A 281 -8.52 -23.65 -62.33
C PRO A 281 -7.27 -22.94 -61.71
N ASP A 282 -6.10 -23.53 -61.39
CA ASP A 282 -5.48 -24.82 -61.77
C ASP A 282 -4.44 -25.40 -60.74
N ASN A 283 -3.88 -26.55 -61.11
CA ASN A 283 -2.99 -27.53 -60.44
C ASN A 283 -1.56 -27.13 -59.99
N LEU A 284 -1.07 -27.81 -58.93
CA LEU A 284 0.20 -28.60 -58.94
C LEU A 284 0.44 -29.50 -57.68
N LEU A 285 0.13 -30.80 -57.80
CA LEU A 285 0.77 -31.98 -57.16
C LEU A 285 0.69 -32.24 -55.61
N PRO A 286 0.96 -33.49 -55.12
CA PRO A 286 0.09 -34.19 -54.14
C PRO A 286 0.65 -34.35 -52.69
N PRO A 287 -0.11 -34.93 -51.72
CA PRO A 287 0.12 -34.77 -50.27
C PRO A 287 0.85 -35.95 -49.59
N PRO A 288 1.14 -35.82 -48.28
CA PRO A 288 0.75 -36.90 -47.37
C PRO A 288 0.13 -36.47 -46.03
N VAL A 289 -0.91 -37.22 -45.63
CA VAL A 289 -1.36 -37.57 -44.26
C VAL A 289 -1.63 -36.42 -43.26
N THR A 290 -2.93 -36.16 -43.02
CA THR A 290 -3.43 -35.31 -41.93
C THR A 290 -3.59 -36.06 -40.61
N THR A 291 -2.97 -35.56 -39.54
CA THR A 291 -3.35 -35.83 -38.13
C THR A 291 -4.27 -34.73 -37.58
N PRO A 292 -5.02 -34.96 -36.47
CA PRO A 292 -6.16 -34.12 -36.10
C PRO A 292 -5.78 -32.69 -35.65
N LYS A 293 -6.58 -31.70 -36.06
CA LYS A 293 -6.42 -30.31 -35.60
C LYS A 293 -6.85 -30.15 -34.13
N SER A 294 -5.95 -29.59 -33.32
CA SER A 294 -6.20 -29.13 -31.95
C SER A 294 -7.22 -27.96 -31.93
N PRO A 295 -7.92 -27.69 -30.81
CA PRO A 295 -8.85 -26.57 -30.70
C PRO A 295 -8.18 -25.22 -30.97
N MET A 296 -8.90 -24.30 -31.63
CA MET A 296 -8.38 -23.00 -32.08
C MET A 296 -7.83 -22.17 -30.92
N THR A 297 -6.51 -21.94 -30.93
CA THR A 297 -5.83 -20.96 -30.08
C THR A 297 -6.28 -19.53 -30.44
N PRO A 298 -6.58 -18.65 -29.47
CA PRO A 298 -6.87 -17.25 -29.76
C PRO A 298 -5.65 -16.53 -30.36
N SER A 299 -5.92 -15.50 -31.17
CA SER A 299 -4.89 -14.74 -31.91
C SER A 299 -3.82 -14.12 -31.00
N LYS A 300 -2.56 -14.09 -31.47
CA LYS A 300 -1.41 -13.49 -30.76
C LYS A 300 -1.67 -12.05 -30.27
N LYS A 301 -2.49 -11.26 -30.99
CA LYS A 301 -2.86 -9.89 -30.56
C LYS A 301 -3.79 -9.85 -29.34
N GLN A 302 -4.53 -10.92 -29.07
CA GLN A 302 -5.48 -11.00 -27.96
C GLN A 302 -4.82 -11.53 -26.68
N ALA A 303 -3.83 -12.43 -26.81
CA ALA A 303 -3.01 -12.89 -25.69
C ALA A 303 -2.15 -11.77 -25.05
N ALA A 304 -1.73 -10.79 -25.85
CA ALA A 304 -0.92 -9.65 -25.39
C ALA A 304 -1.67 -8.65 -24.48
N HIS A 305 -2.99 -8.76 -24.34
CA HIS A 305 -3.79 -7.90 -23.45
C HIS A 305 -4.02 -8.49 -22.04
N GLU A 306 -3.71 -9.78 -21.83
CA GLU A 306 -3.85 -10.44 -20.52
C GLU A 306 -2.53 -10.98 -19.95
N CYS A 307 -1.52 -11.21 -20.80
CA CYS A 307 -0.15 -11.49 -20.38
C CYS A 307 0.71 -10.23 -20.47
N VAL A 308 1.55 -9.97 -19.48
CA VAL A 308 2.59 -8.93 -19.56
C VAL A 308 3.54 -9.30 -20.69
N SER A 309 3.81 -8.38 -21.62
CA SER A 309 4.71 -8.67 -22.74
C SER A 309 6.17 -8.75 -22.26
N GLU A 310 7.02 -9.49 -22.98
CA GLU A 310 8.43 -9.64 -22.61
C GLU A 310 9.16 -8.29 -22.56
N GLU A 311 8.82 -7.36 -23.46
CA GLU A 311 9.37 -5.99 -23.46
C GLU A 311 9.01 -5.22 -22.19
N ALA A 312 7.76 -5.37 -21.72
CA ALA A 312 7.27 -4.74 -20.50
C ALA A 312 7.91 -5.35 -19.24
N LEU A 313 8.23 -6.65 -19.25
CA LEU A 313 8.91 -7.34 -18.14
C LEU A 313 10.37 -6.89 -17.95
N VAL A 314 11.06 -6.43 -19.01
CA VAL A 314 12.46 -5.95 -18.92
C VAL A 314 12.65 -4.88 -17.84
N HIS A 315 11.69 -3.96 -17.71
CA HIS A 315 11.78 -2.87 -16.74
C HIS A 315 11.80 -3.34 -15.27
N LEU A 316 11.24 -4.52 -14.97
CA LEU A 316 11.19 -5.09 -13.61
C LEU A 316 12.57 -5.48 -13.05
N LYS A 317 13.56 -5.79 -13.91
CA LYS A 317 14.94 -6.06 -13.48
C LYS A 317 15.70 -4.80 -13.07
N SER A 318 15.36 -3.66 -13.69
CA SER A 318 15.91 -2.34 -13.36
C SER A 318 15.09 -1.61 -12.28
N TYR A 319 13.98 -2.19 -11.82
CA TYR A 319 13.06 -1.49 -10.93
C TYR A 319 13.60 -1.41 -9.50
N LYS A 320 13.53 -0.21 -8.91
CA LYS A 320 13.91 0.07 -7.53
C LYS A 320 12.78 0.88 -6.88
N TYR A 321 12.21 0.31 -5.82
CA TYR A 321 11.19 0.95 -5.01
C TYR A 321 11.68 2.29 -4.45
N SER A 322 10.82 3.30 -4.45
CA SER A 322 11.10 4.64 -3.92
C SER A 322 9.89 5.14 -3.13
N SER A 323 10.13 5.58 -1.90
CA SER A 323 9.12 6.15 -1.01
C SER A 323 9.72 7.22 -0.11
N VAL A 324 8.96 8.28 0.15
CA VAL A 324 9.29 9.33 1.12
C VAL A 324 8.23 9.32 2.20
N ASP A 325 8.61 8.90 3.40
CA ASP A 325 7.75 8.89 4.58
C ASP A 325 8.10 10.02 5.55
N LYS A 326 7.15 10.92 5.78
CA LYS A 326 7.27 12.07 6.68
C LYS A 326 6.50 11.88 7.99
N SER A 327 5.84 10.75 8.23
CA SER A 327 5.13 10.50 9.49
C SER A 327 6.09 10.55 10.67
N LEU A 328 5.73 11.33 11.69
CA LEU A 328 6.50 11.40 12.94
C LEU A 328 6.36 10.10 13.72
N ILE A 329 5.17 9.51 13.75
CA ILE A 329 4.90 8.26 14.48
C ILE A 329 5.63 7.08 13.82
N SER A 330 5.61 6.98 12.49
CA SER A 330 6.40 6.00 11.73
C SER A 330 7.90 6.13 12.05
N ASN A 331 8.47 7.32 11.83
CA ASN A 331 9.91 7.52 11.88
C ASN A 331 10.51 7.41 13.29
N TYR A 332 9.83 7.93 14.32
CA TYR A 332 10.35 8.02 15.69
C TYR A 332 9.81 6.96 16.66
N ILE A 333 8.71 6.27 16.33
CA ILE A 333 8.09 5.28 17.23
C ILE A 333 8.02 3.90 16.55
N LEU A 334 7.21 3.76 15.50
CA LEU A 334 6.88 2.45 14.94
C LEU A 334 8.04 1.78 14.21
N LYS A 335 8.98 2.56 13.65
CA LYS A 335 10.23 2.05 13.08
C LYS A 335 10.96 1.09 14.01
N HIS A 336 10.98 1.37 15.32
CA HIS A 336 11.60 0.50 16.33
C HIS A 336 10.79 -0.80 16.54
N TYR A 337 9.47 -0.67 16.69
CA TYR A 337 8.55 -1.81 16.79
C TYR A 337 8.65 -2.76 15.59
N TRP A 338 8.57 -2.24 14.36
CA TRP A 338 8.68 -3.05 13.15
C TRP A 338 10.08 -3.64 12.94
N ASN A 339 11.15 -2.97 13.39
CA ASN A 339 12.50 -3.52 13.36
C ASN A 339 12.67 -4.69 14.33
N ALA A 340 12.04 -4.66 15.51
CA ALA A 340 11.99 -5.81 16.40
C ALA A 340 11.09 -6.94 15.83
N PHE A 341 9.93 -6.58 15.26
CA PHE A 341 8.98 -7.55 14.72
C PHE A 341 9.54 -8.33 13.51
N VAL A 342 10.26 -7.67 12.60
CA VAL A 342 10.84 -8.35 11.42
C VAL A 342 11.85 -9.44 11.82
N GLU A 343 12.51 -9.33 12.98
CA GLU A 343 13.48 -10.33 13.43
C GLU A 343 12.83 -11.68 13.76
N LEU A 344 11.57 -11.66 14.22
CA LEU A 344 10.75 -12.83 14.52
C LEU A 344 10.36 -13.63 13.26
N LEU A 345 10.38 -12.99 12.08
CA LEU A 345 10.02 -13.65 10.83
C LEU A 345 11.14 -14.61 10.38
N PRO A 346 10.81 -15.85 9.98
CA PRO A 346 11.82 -16.78 9.50
C PRO A 346 12.31 -16.39 8.10
N LEU A 347 13.60 -16.57 7.83
CA LEU A 347 14.25 -16.09 6.60
C LEU A 347 13.77 -16.77 5.30
N TRP A 348 13.06 -17.91 5.40
CA TRP A 348 12.44 -18.57 4.23
C TRP A 348 11.12 -17.91 3.80
N LEU A 349 10.53 -17.07 4.65
CA LEU A 349 9.25 -16.40 4.41
C LEU A 349 9.46 -15.24 3.44
N ALA A 350 8.84 -15.31 2.25
CA ALA A 350 8.91 -14.22 1.28
C ALA A 350 8.07 -13.02 1.74
N PRO A 351 8.47 -11.78 1.38
CA PRO A 351 7.71 -10.56 1.70
C PRO A 351 6.22 -10.67 1.40
N ASN A 352 5.86 -11.08 0.19
CA ASN A 352 4.46 -11.23 -0.26
C ASN A 352 3.62 -12.17 0.63
N MET A 353 4.23 -13.15 1.31
CA MET A 353 3.54 -14.01 2.26
C MET A 353 3.30 -13.28 3.60
N VAL A 354 4.19 -12.37 4.01
CA VAL A 354 3.97 -11.49 5.16
C VAL A 354 2.74 -10.61 4.91
N THR A 355 2.67 -9.93 3.76
CA THR A 355 1.49 -9.17 3.32
C THR A 355 0.21 -10.01 3.37
N LEU A 356 0.28 -11.23 2.82
CA LEU A 356 -0.87 -12.14 2.71
C LEU A 356 -1.36 -12.64 4.08
N LEU A 357 -0.44 -12.90 5.01
CA LEU A 357 -0.77 -13.24 6.40
C LEU A 357 -1.47 -12.07 7.11
N GLY A 358 -1.03 -10.82 6.88
CA GLY A 358 -1.72 -9.63 7.37
C GLY A 358 -3.14 -9.53 6.81
N PHE A 359 -3.31 -9.75 5.51
CA PHE A 359 -4.62 -9.75 4.86
C PHE A 359 -5.57 -10.83 5.41
N PHE A 360 -5.07 -12.01 5.77
CA PHE A 360 -5.88 -13.05 6.42
C PHE A 360 -6.46 -12.61 7.78
N CYS A 361 -5.79 -11.72 8.52
CA CYS A 361 -6.36 -11.13 9.73
C CYS A 361 -7.62 -10.31 9.41
N ILE A 362 -7.60 -9.49 8.35
CA ILE A 362 -8.78 -8.73 7.89
C ILE A 362 -9.88 -9.66 7.36
N LEU A 363 -9.53 -10.66 6.55
CA LEU A 363 -10.51 -11.63 6.05
C LEU A 363 -11.22 -12.36 7.21
N THR A 364 -10.48 -12.71 8.26
CA THR A 364 -11.03 -13.28 9.49
C THR A 364 -12.00 -12.29 10.15
N ASN A 365 -11.61 -11.02 10.31
CA ASN A 365 -12.49 -9.99 10.86
C ASN A 365 -13.77 -9.76 10.05
N VAL A 366 -13.70 -9.77 8.71
CA VAL A 366 -14.90 -9.66 7.86
C VAL A 366 -15.80 -10.90 7.96
N ILE A 367 -15.22 -12.10 8.10
CA ILE A 367 -16.00 -13.32 8.40
C ILE A 367 -16.69 -13.17 9.76
N CYS A 368 -15.98 -12.72 10.79
CA CYS A 368 -16.55 -12.48 12.11
C CYS A 368 -17.67 -11.43 12.05
N LEU A 369 -17.46 -10.32 11.33
CA LEU A 369 -18.45 -9.27 11.11
C LEU A 369 -19.75 -9.83 10.52
N VAL A 370 -19.68 -10.68 9.48
CA VAL A 370 -20.88 -11.26 8.86
C VAL A 370 -21.58 -12.29 9.77
N ILE A 371 -20.87 -12.92 10.70
CA ILE A 371 -21.44 -13.90 11.64
C ILE A 371 -22.12 -13.20 12.83
N TRP A 372 -21.44 -12.23 13.46
CA TRP A 372 -21.85 -11.65 14.74
C TRP A 372 -22.50 -10.26 14.65
N MET A 373 -22.25 -9.48 13.59
CA MET A 373 -22.82 -8.13 13.44
C MET A 373 -23.13 -7.81 11.95
N PRO A 374 -24.00 -8.61 11.30
CA PRO A 374 -24.27 -8.54 9.87
C PRO A 374 -25.00 -7.27 9.39
N ASP A 375 -25.44 -6.40 10.29
CA ASP A 375 -26.15 -5.14 10.06
C ASP A 375 -25.26 -3.89 10.11
N LEU A 376 -24.03 -4.02 10.63
CA LEU A 376 -23.09 -2.93 10.88
C LEU A 376 -23.58 -1.89 11.91
N VAL A 377 -24.57 -2.23 12.75
CA VAL A 377 -25.12 -1.33 13.78
C VAL A 377 -24.66 -1.76 15.18
N GLY A 378 -24.82 -3.04 15.51
CA GLY A 378 -24.51 -3.56 16.85
C GLY A 378 -25.56 -3.20 17.92
N PRO A 379 -25.23 -3.42 19.21
CA PRO A 379 -23.94 -3.88 19.73
C PRO A 379 -23.68 -5.37 19.45
N GLY A 380 -22.50 -5.66 18.90
CA GLY A 380 -21.94 -7.02 18.89
C GLY A 380 -21.26 -7.35 20.23
N PRO A 381 -20.79 -8.59 20.43
CA PRO A 381 -20.06 -8.94 21.66
C PRO A 381 -18.72 -8.19 21.71
N SER A 382 -18.34 -7.63 22.87
CA SER A 382 -17.16 -6.75 23.04
C SER A 382 -15.86 -7.28 22.40
N TRP A 383 -15.62 -8.60 22.48
CA TRP A 383 -14.43 -9.22 21.89
C TRP A 383 -14.32 -9.04 20.37
N LEU A 384 -15.45 -8.85 19.66
CA LEU A 384 -15.50 -8.65 18.21
C LEU A 384 -14.81 -7.34 17.81
N TYR A 385 -15.05 -6.26 18.56
CA TYR A 385 -14.41 -4.97 18.31
C TYR A 385 -12.91 -5.01 18.66
N TYR A 386 -12.53 -5.72 19.72
CA TYR A 386 -11.12 -5.98 20.02
C TYR A 386 -10.45 -6.85 18.94
N SER A 387 -11.15 -7.82 18.33
CA SER A 387 -10.61 -8.58 17.21
C SER A 387 -10.47 -7.72 15.95
N PHE A 388 -11.40 -6.80 15.70
CA PHE A 388 -11.27 -5.79 14.63
C PHE A 388 -9.98 -4.97 14.80
N ALA A 389 -9.77 -4.38 15.98
CA ALA A 389 -8.56 -3.61 16.29
C ALA A 389 -7.28 -4.46 16.14
N PHE A 390 -7.26 -5.66 16.73
CA PHE A 390 -6.12 -6.57 16.65
C PHE A 390 -5.80 -6.96 15.21
N GLY A 391 -6.79 -7.36 14.41
CA GLY A 391 -6.54 -7.77 13.03
C GLY A 391 -6.16 -6.62 12.11
N LEU A 392 -6.65 -5.40 12.35
CA LEU A 392 -6.21 -4.21 11.64
C LEU A 392 -4.77 -3.80 12.02
N TRP A 393 -4.43 -3.90 13.30
CA TRP A 393 -3.06 -3.65 13.78
C TRP A 393 -2.08 -4.69 13.23
N MET A 394 -2.45 -5.97 13.22
CA MET A 394 -1.62 -7.03 12.64
C MET A 394 -1.47 -6.88 11.12
N TYR A 395 -2.51 -6.43 10.41
CA TYR A 395 -2.41 -6.05 9.01
C TYR A 395 -1.34 -4.95 8.82
N SER A 396 -1.52 -3.80 9.49
CA SER A 396 -0.61 -2.64 9.41
C SER A 396 0.84 -3.00 9.79
N THR A 397 1.01 -3.89 10.76
CA THR A 397 2.32 -4.41 11.17
C THR A 397 2.97 -5.24 10.06
N MET A 398 2.23 -6.15 9.43
CA MET A 398 2.79 -7.07 8.43
C MET A 398 3.09 -6.37 7.11
N ASP A 399 2.21 -5.47 6.68
CA ASP A 399 2.39 -4.46 5.63
C ASP A 399 3.75 -3.73 5.77
N ASN A 400 3.91 -2.93 6.83
CA ASN A 400 5.15 -2.17 7.08
C ASN A 400 6.41 -3.03 7.30
N VAL A 401 6.24 -4.32 7.60
CA VAL A 401 7.33 -5.28 7.80
C VAL A 401 7.73 -6.01 6.53
N ASP A 402 6.88 -6.16 5.52
CA ASP A 402 7.21 -6.96 4.34
C ASP A 402 8.42 -6.39 3.56
N GLY A 403 8.50 -5.07 3.41
CA GLY A 403 9.63 -4.39 2.79
C GLY A 403 10.88 -4.46 3.67
N LYS A 404 10.73 -4.55 5.00
CA LYS A 404 11.85 -4.78 5.93
C LYS A 404 12.37 -6.21 5.77
N GLN A 405 11.48 -7.19 5.65
CA GLN A 405 11.83 -8.58 5.34
C GLN A 405 12.49 -8.69 3.96
N ALA A 406 12.02 -7.95 2.95
CA ALA A 406 12.59 -7.91 1.60
C ALA A 406 14.03 -7.39 1.61
N ARG A 407 14.31 -6.35 2.40
CA ARG A 407 15.66 -5.83 2.63
C ARG A 407 16.53 -6.82 3.42
N ARG A 408 16.01 -7.42 4.50
CA ARG A 408 16.70 -8.41 5.37
C ARG A 408 17.11 -9.68 4.62
N THR A 409 16.30 -10.11 3.65
CA THR A 409 16.52 -11.36 2.87
C THR A 409 17.15 -11.12 1.50
N GLY A 410 17.28 -9.87 1.05
CA GLY A 410 17.79 -9.53 -0.28
C GLY A 410 16.84 -9.93 -1.42
N THR A 411 15.53 -9.80 -1.21
CA THR A 411 14.48 -10.20 -2.18
C THR A 411 13.51 -9.09 -2.58
N SER A 412 13.87 -7.82 -2.40
CA SER A 412 13.13 -6.68 -2.96
C SER A 412 12.95 -6.82 -4.47
N SER A 413 11.74 -6.58 -4.97
CA SER A 413 11.41 -6.65 -6.40
C SER A 413 10.12 -5.88 -6.70
N GLY A 414 9.87 -5.52 -7.96
CA GLY A 414 8.60 -4.91 -8.37
C GLY A 414 7.39 -5.83 -8.17
N LEU A 415 7.58 -7.16 -8.07
CA LEU A 415 6.49 -8.06 -7.65
C LEU A 415 6.03 -7.78 -6.23
N GLY A 416 6.95 -7.42 -5.33
CA GLY A 416 6.64 -7.07 -3.95
C GLY A 416 5.66 -5.92 -3.87
N GLU A 417 6.01 -4.78 -4.47
CA GLU A 417 5.14 -3.60 -4.53
C GLU A 417 3.78 -3.87 -5.21
N LEU A 418 3.76 -4.65 -6.31
CA LEU A 418 2.50 -5.03 -6.96
C LEU A 418 1.60 -5.89 -6.06
N PHE A 419 2.21 -6.75 -5.24
CA PHE A 419 1.49 -7.63 -4.33
C PHE A 419 0.99 -6.84 -3.11
N ASP A 420 1.87 -6.06 -2.50
CA ASP A 420 1.67 -5.23 -1.32
C ASP A 420 0.56 -4.19 -1.51
N HIS A 421 0.82 -3.16 -2.32
CA HIS A 421 -0.17 -2.14 -2.68
C HIS A 421 -1.43 -2.74 -3.37
N GLY A 422 -1.31 -3.93 -3.97
CA GLY A 422 -2.43 -4.68 -4.52
C GLY A 422 -3.37 -5.25 -3.45
N ILE A 423 -2.82 -5.74 -2.35
CA ILE A 423 -3.53 -6.22 -1.17
C ILE A 423 -4.14 -5.04 -0.39
N ASP A 424 -3.44 -3.92 -0.24
CA ASP A 424 -3.99 -2.66 0.29
C ASP A 424 -5.25 -2.22 -0.43
N SER A 425 -5.21 -2.31 -1.77
CA SER A 425 -6.35 -1.94 -2.60
C SER A 425 -7.57 -2.85 -2.37
N LEU A 426 -7.36 -4.13 -2.05
CA LEU A 426 -8.46 -5.00 -1.59
C LEU A 426 -8.90 -4.61 -0.18
N ASN A 427 -7.96 -4.30 0.70
CA ASN A 427 -8.21 -4.00 2.11
C ASN A 427 -9.03 -2.72 2.35
N CYS A 428 -8.88 -1.72 1.46
CA CYS A 428 -9.55 -0.41 1.54
C CYS A 428 -11.03 -0.45 1.95
N THR A 429 -11.82 -1.39 1.41
CA THR A 429 -13.25 -1.53 1.78
C THR A 429 -13.48 -2.54 2.90
N LEU A 430 -12.56 -3.49 3.13
CA LEU A 430 -12.72 -4.60 4.07
C LEU A 430 -12.38 -4.21 5.51
N ALA A 431 -11.25 -3.55 5.73
CA ALA A 431 -10.95 -2.91 7.01
C ALA A 431 -12.00 -1.85 7.36
N SER A 432 -12.43 -1.06 6.37
CA SER A 432 -13.39 0.02 6.60
C SER A 432 -14.83 -0.44 6.83
N LEU A 433 -15.20 -1.65 6.40
CA LEU A 433 -16.42 -2.32 6.88
C LEU A 433 -16.37 -2.61 8.39
N CYS A 434 -15.20 -3.01 8.91
CA CYS A 434 -15.02 -3.25 10.35
C CYS A 434 -15.11 -1.93 11.13
N GLU A 435 -14.57 -0.84 10.59
CA GLU A 435 -14.70 0.51 11.16
C GLU A 435 -16.15 1.02 11.15
N THR A 436 -16.84 0.87 10.01
CA THR A 436 -18.27 1.19 9.85
C THR A 436 -19.13 0.49 10.91
N ALA A 437 -18.77 -0.75 11.26
CA ALA A 437 -19.44 -1.55 12.27
C ALA A 437 -19.02 -1.18 13.71
N ALA A 438 -17.75 -0.89 13.96
CA ALA A 438 -17.27 -0.38 15.25
C ALA A 438 -17.95 0.95 15.61
N MET A 439 -18.11 1.83 14.63
CA MET A 439 -18.85 3.07 14.75
C MET A 439 -20.38 2.90 14.69
N GLY A 440 -20.90 1.68 14.57
CA GLY A 440 -22.33 1.35 14.54
C GLY A 440 -23.14 2.13 13.49
N LEU A 441 -22.56 2.42 12.33
CA LEU A 441 -23.13 3.32 11.31
C LEU A 441 -24.18 2.64 10.41
N GLY A 442 -24.29 1.31 10.42
CA GLY A 442 -25.25 0.56 9.62
C GLY A 442 -25.08 0.76 8.11
N THR A 443 -26.17 0.56 7.37
CA THR A 443 -26.26 0.95 5.95
C THR A 443 -26.60 2.42 5.73
N SER A 444 -26.39 3.30 6.73
CA SER A 444 -26.65 4.73 6.59
C SER A 444 -25.74 5.38 5.53
N LYS A 445 -26.09 6.61 5.10
CA LYS A 445 -25.23 7.39 4.19
C LYS A 445 -23.81 7.57 4.73
N ALA A 446 -23.66 7.74 6.06
CA ALA A 446 -22.36 7.83 6.72
C ALA A 446 -21.63 6.47 6.75
N GLY A 447 -22.35 5.36 6.95
CA GLY A 447 -21.76 4.03 6.91
C GLY A 447 -21.27 3.63 5.52
N ILE A 448 -22.05 3.93 4.47
CA ILE A 448 -21.65 3.74 3.07
C ILE A 448 -20.42 4.59 2.75
N PHE A 449 -20.45 5.88 3.09
CA PHE A 449 -19.30 6.77 2.89
C PHE A 449 -18.06 6.24 3.60
N THR A 450 -18.16 5.88 4.88
CA THR A 450 -17.06 5.30 5.66
C THR A 450 -16.50 4.05 5.00
N SER A 451 -17.35 3.06 4.68
CA SER A 451 -16.94 1.76 4.10
C SER A 451 -16.25 1.83 2.72
N LEU A 452 -16.27 2.98 2.05
CA LEU A 452 -15.77 3.17 0.68
C LEU A 452 -14.79 4.34 0.52
N ILE A 453 -14.76 5.29 1.46
CA ILE A 453 -13.89 6.48 1.36
C ILE A 453 -12.39 6.14 1.20
N PRO A 454 -11.81 5.06 1.77
CA PRO A 454 -10.37 4.77 1.63
C PRO A 454 -9.93 4.47 0.20
N CYS A 455 -10.86 4.10 -0.70
CA CYS A 455 -10.54 3.92 -2.12
C CYS A 455 -10.08 5.22 -2.79
N LEU A 456 -10.55 6.40 -2.35
CA LEU A 456 -10.14 7.69 -2.91
C LEU A 456 -8.67 8.04 -2.61
N PRO A 457 -8.21 8.13 -1.34
CA PRO A 457 -6.81 8.43 -1.07
C PRO A 457 -5.86 7.35 -1.64
N MET A 458 -6.24 6.07 -1.60
CA MET A 458 -5.43 4.99 -2.20
C MET A 458 -5.28 5.16 -3.72
N PHE A 459 -6.35 5.52 -4.43
CA PHE A 459 -6.27 5.82 -5.86
C PHE A 459 -5.36 7.02 -6.13
N PHE A 460 -5.49 8.12 -5.37
CA PHE A 460 -4.70 9.32 -5.61
C PHE A 460 -3.22 9.13 -5.27
N SER A 461 -2.86 8.36 -4.24
CA SER A 461 -1.47 7.98 -3.96
C SER A 461 -0.89 7.03 -5.01
N THR A 462 -1.70 6.11 -5.55
CA THR A 462 -1.26 5.24 -6.66
C THR A 462 -1.06 6.04 -7.95
N TRP A 463 -1.98 6.94 -8.26
CA TRP A 463 -1.90 7.86 -9.41
C TRP A 463 -0.72 8.81 -9.29
N GLU A 464 -0.46 9.35 -8.10
CA GLU A 464 0.73 10.13 -7.79
C GLU A 464 2.00 9.31 -8.07
N THR A 465 2.12 8.14 -7.46
CA THR A 465 3.28 7.24 -7.60
C THR A 465 3.54 6.87 -9.07
N TYR A 466 2.49 6.69 -9.88
CA TYR A 466 2.60 6.42 -11.31
C TYR A 466 3.32 7.54 -12.10
N HIS A 467 3.15 8.82 -11.74
CA HIS A 467 3.84 9.96 -12.41
C HIS A 467 5.13 10.39 -11.71
N THR A 468 5.20 10.30 -10.38
CA THR A 468 6.37 10.74 -9.61
C THR A 468 7.46 9.66 -9.57
N HIS A 469 7.08 8.39 -9.79
CA HIS A 469 7.86 7.20 -9.48
C HIS A 469 8.35 7.15 -8.02
N THR A 470 7.58 7.73 -7.09
CA THR A 470 7.88 7.74 -5.65
C THR A 470 6.59 7.87 -4.85
N LEU A 471 6.35 6.93 -3.93
CA LEU A 471 5.22 7.00 -2.99
C LEU A 471 5.50 8.09 -1.94
N TYR A 472 4.61 9.07 -1.81
CA TYR A 472 4.71 10.11 -0.79
C TYR A 472 3.73 9.85 0.35
N LEU A 473 4.25 9.72 1.57
CA LEU A 473 3.46 9.64 2.80
C LEU A 473 3.66 10.94 3.60
N GLY A 474 2.56 11.64 3.86
CA GLY A 474 2.53 12.90 4.61
C GLY A 474 2.87 12.75 6.09
N VAL A 475 3.06 13.89 6.77
CA VAL A 475 3.31 13.97 8.23
C VAL A 475 2.17 13.33 9.03
N PHE A 476 0.94 13.50 8.53
CA PHE A 476 -0.22 12.70 8.89
C PHE A 476 -0.68 11.99 7.62
N ASN A 477 -0.84 10.67 7.68
CA ASN A 477 -1.28 9.85 6.55
C ASN A 477 -2.23 8.72 6.98
N GLY A 478 -3.00 8.21 6.01
CA GLY A 478 -3.94 7.11 6.24
C GLY A 478 -3.28 5.83 6.78
N PRO A 479 -2.23 5.30 6.11
CA PRO A 479 -1.57 4.06 6.51
C PRO A 479 -0.97 4.04 7.93
N THR A 480 -0.57 5.19 8.48
CA THR A 480 -0.02 5.27 9.86
C THR A 480 -1.03 5.84 10.84
N GLU A 481 -1.25 7.17 10.84
CA GLU A 481 -2.09 7.83 11.85
C GLU A 481 -3.57 7.45 11.69
N GLY A 482 -4.04 7.25 10.46
CA GLY A 482 -5.41 6.81 10.18
C GLY A 482 -5.72 5.41 10.73
N LEU A 483 -4.77 4.46 10.59
CA LEU A 483 -4.94 3.11 11.12
C LEU A 483 -4.84 3.06 12.65
N ILE A 484 -3.99 3.89 13.27
CA ILE A 484 -3.95 4.06 14.74
C ILE A 484 -5.28 4.60 15.25
N LEU A 485 -5.84 5.62 14.58
CA LEU A 485 -7.15 6.17 14.93
C LEU A 485 -8.25 5.11 14.83
N ALA A 486 -8.34 4.38 13.71
CA ALA A 486 -9.30 3.29 13.52
C ALA A 486 -9.16 2.21 14.61
N CYS A 487 -7.94 1.73 14.89
CA CYS A 487 -7.71 0.76 15.97
C CYS A 487 -8.16 1.30 17.33
N THR A 488 -7.96 2.60 17.60
CA THR A 488 -8.40 3.26 18.84
C THR A 488 -9.93 3.33 18.93
N LEU A 489 -10.62 3.69 17.85
CA LEU A 489 -12.09 3.70 17.78
C LEU A 489 -12.65 2.28 17.96
N MET A 490 -12.04 1.27 17.34
CA MET A 490 -12.41 -0.14 17.54
C MET A 490 -12.22 -0.59 19.01
N ILE A 491 -11.10 -0.25 19.67
CA ILE A 491 -10.86 -0.58 21.09
C ILE A 491 -11.90 0.10 22.00
N LEU A 492 -12.19 1.39 21.77
CA LEU A 492 -13.17 2.15 22.54
C LEU A 492 -14.59 1.58 22.35
N SER A 493 -14.94 1.15 21.14
CA SER A 493 -16.21 0.46 20.85
C SER A 493 -16.32 -0.90 21.57
N GLY A 494 -15.20 -1.62 21.75
CA GLY A 494 -15.17 -2.85 22.52
C GLY A 494 -15.40 -2.66 24.02
N TYR A 495 -14.92 -1.54 24.58
CA TYR A 495 -15.04 -1.24 26.01
C TYR A 495 -16.37 -0.57 26.37
N TYR A 496 -16.83 0.40 25.58
CA TYR A 496 -18.01 1.22 25.87
C TYR A 496 -19.26 0.87 25.05
N GLY A 497 -19.14 0.01 24.04
CA GLY A 497 -20.17 -0.22 23.03
C GLY A 497 -20.11 0.80 21.87
N PRO A 498 -20.63 0.45 20.67
CA PRO A 498 -20.69 1.36 19.52
C PRO A 498 -21.61 2.57 19.74
N GLU A 499 -22.47 2.54 20.75
CA GLU A 499 -23.34 3.64 21.14
C GLU A 499 -22.55 4.87 21.60
N ILE A 500 -21.32 4.71 22.13
CA ILE A 500 -20.48 5.83 22.60
C ILE A 500 -20.37 6.95 21.56
N TRP A 501 -20.30 6.59 20.28
CA TRP A 501 -20.16 7.55 19.17
C TRP A 501 -21.40 8.41 18.91
N THR A 502 -22.57 8.03 19.44
CA THR A 502 -23.81 8.81 19.41
C THR A 502 -23.94 9.83 20.53
N HIS A 503 -23.15 9.70 21.61
CA HIS A 503 -23.13 10.68 22.69
C HIS A 503 -22.54 12.00 22.19
N ARG A 504 -23.00 13.11 22.80
CA ARG A 504 -22.44 14.43 22.50
C ARG A 504 -20.98 14.47 22.92
N ILE A 505 -20.17 15.12 22.11
CA ILE A 505 -18.73 15.28 22.33
C ILE A 505 -18.43 15.88 23.71
N THR A 506 -19.31 16.75 24.20
CA THR A 506 -19.21 17.43 25.49
C THR A 506 -19.49 16.56 26.69
N ASP A 507 -20.35 15.55 26.52
CA ASP A 507 -20.70 14.58 27.55
C ASP A 507 -19.56 13.54 27.72
N LEU A 508 -18.78 13.33 26.65
CA LEU A 508 -17.63 12.42 26.61
C LEU A 508 -16.33 13.05 27.11
N VAL A 509 -16.01 14.27 26.66
CA VAL A 509 -14.73 14.94 26.93
C VAL A 509 -14.82 15.90 28.13
N GLY A 510 -16.02 16.34 28.49
CA GLY A 510 -16.25 17.29 29.59
C GLY A 510 -16.09 18.75 29.16
N HIS A 511 -16.82 19.64 29.84
CA HIS A 511 -17.07 20.99 29.33
C HIS A 511 -15.83 21.90 29.29
N HIS A 512 -14.79 21.59 30.06
CA HIS A 512 -13.68 22.51 30.33
C HIS A 512 -12.56 22.45 29.27
N TYR A 513 -12.54 21.41 28.42
CA TYR A 513 -11.47 21.20 27.44
C TYR A 513 -11.67 21.93 26.11
N PHE A 514 -12.84 22.54 25.89
CA PHE A 514 -13.21 23.15 24.60
C PHE A 514 -12.82 24.63 24.43
N LEU A 515 -11.98 25.19 25.31
CA LEU A 515 -11.41 26.55 25.21
C LEU A 515 -12.43 27.66 24.86
N GLY A 516 -13.66 27.54 25.39
CA GLY A 516 -14.76 28.49 25.13
C GLY A 516 -15.71 28.12 23.98
N TYR A 517 -15.37 27.15 23.12
CA TYR A 517 -16.22 26.68 22.00
C TYR A 517 -17.31 25.67 22.43
N HIS A 518 -17.68 25.67 23.71
CA HIS A 518 -18.53 24.63 24.26
C HIS A 518 -19.92 24.55 23.63
N GLU A 519 -20.55 25.71 23.36
CA GLU A 519 -21.87 25.77 22.71
C GLU A 519 -21.85 25.18 21.29
N PHE A 520 -20.71 25.22 20.60
CA PHE A 520 -20.56 24.64 19.27
C PHE A 520 -20.52 23.10 19.36
N PHE A 521 -19.63 22.54 20.19
CA PHE A 521 -19.49 21.09 20.32
C PHE A 521 -20.62 20.41 21.09
N GLY A 522 -21.36 21.15 21.93
CA GLY A 522 -22.44 20.62 22.78
C GLY A 522 -23.70 20.16 22.05
N THR A 523 -23.78 20.39 20.74
CA THR A 523 -24.91 19.93 19.91
C THR A 523 -24.56 18.73 19.01
N TYR A 524 -23.27 18.38 18.87
CA TYR A 524 -22.80 17.35 17.95
C TYR A 524 -22.27 16.10 18.68
N SER A 525 -22.59 14.94 18.13
CA SER A 525 -21.95 13.66 18.46
C SER A 525 -20.66 13.45 17.66
N VAL A 526 -19.88 12.42 18.03
CA VAL A 526 -18.67 12.05 17.27
C VAL A 526 -19.06 11.59 15.84
N ARG A 527 -20.19 10.87 15.69
CA ARG A 527 -20.71 10.46 14.36
C ARG A 527 -21.06 11.65 13.47
N ASP A 528 -21.53 12.77 14.04
CA ASP A 528 -21.88 13.97 13.25
C ASP A 528 -20.65 14.67 12.65
N LEU A 529 -19.52 14.67 13.36
CA LEU A 529 -18.27 15.25 12.87
C LEU A 529 -17.44 14.29 12.01
N TRP A 530 -17.69 12.98 12.09
CA TRP A 530 -16.90 11.94 11.40
C TRP A 530 -16.77 12.15 9.89
N VAL A 531 -17.90 12.27 9.17
CA VAL A 531 -17.88 12.47 7.72
C VAL A 531 -17.24 13.82 7.33
N PRO A 532 -17.56 14.96 7.98
CA PRO A 532 -16.83 16.21 7.79
C PRO A 532 -15.30 16.10 7.96
N VAL A 533 -14.82 15.42 9.01
CA VAL A 533 -13.38 15.22 9.26
C VAL A 533 -12.72 14.44 8.13
N LEU A 534 -13.34 13.34 7.67
CA LEU A 534 -12.83 12.54 6.56
C LEU A 534 -12.81 13.32 5.23
N VAL A 535 -13.84 14.13 4.96
CA VAL A 535 -13.91 15.00 3.78
C VAL A 535 -12.82 16.08 3.83
N VAL A 536 -12.64 16.76 4.97
CA VAL A 536 -11.59 17.79 5.14
C VAL A 536 -10.20 17.17 5.06
N SER A 537 -9.99 15.98 5.61
CA SER A 537 -8.72 15.24 5.47
C SER A 537 -8.41 14.92 4.01
N LEU A 538 -9.36 14.33 3.27
CA LEU A 538 -9.15 13.96 1.87
C LEU A 538 -8.92 15.19 0.97
N PHE A 539 -9.81 16.18 1.01
CA PHE A 539 -9.79 17.31 0.09
C PHE A 539 -8.91 18.49 0.53
N GLY A 540 -8.62 18.60 1.83
CA GLY A 540 -7.76 19.65 2.40
C GLY A 540 -6.32 19.22 2.60
N ALA A 541 -6.05 17.95 2.94
CA ALA A 541 -4.72 17.48 3.31
C ALA A 541 -4.12 16.40 2.39
N HIS A 542 -4.92 15.53 1.76
CA HIS A 542 -4.38 14.45 0.90
C HIS A 542 -4.32 14.84 -0.58
N LEU A 543 -5.48 15.00 -1.22
CA LEU A 543 -5.60 15.24 -2.66
C LEU A 543 -4.80 16.46 -3.17
N PRO A 544 -4.76 17.63 -2.47
CA PRO A 544 -3.98 18.77 -2.93
C PRO A 544 -2.49 18.45 -3.07
N PHE A 545 -1.91 17.67 -2.16
CA PHE A 545 -0.50 17.31 -2.22
C PHE A 545 -0.20 16.34 -3.37
N CYS A 546 -1.05 15.31 -3.57
CA CYS A 546 -0.94 14.42 -4.73
C CYS A 546 -0.99 15.21 -6.05
N VAL A 547 -1.92 16.16 -6.18
CA VAL A 547 -2.02 17.05 -7.36
C VAL A 547 -0.76 17.90 -7.54
N ILE A 548 -0.28 18.55 -6.48
CA ILE A 548 0.93 19.40 -6.53
C ILE A 548 2.15 18.58 -6.96
N ASN A 549 2.33 17.37 -6.43
CA ASN A 549 3.47 16.52 -6.75
C ASN A 549 3.42 15.98 -8.18
N VAL A 550 2.25 15.55 -8.67
CA VAL A 550 2.08 15.17 -10.09
C VAL A 550 2.31 16.36 -11.03
N VAL A 551 1.79 17.55 -10.71
CA VAL A 551 2.01 18.76 -11.50
C VAL A 551 3.49 19.14 -11.55
N LYS A 552 4.21 19.02 -10.41
CA LYS A 552 5.66 19.25 -10.34
C LYS A 552 6.45 18.23 -11.18
N ALA A 553 6.14 16.94 -11.05
CA ALA A 553 6.78 15.88 -11.84
C ALA A 553 6.59 16.10 -13.34
N ARG A 554 5.36 16.34 -13.79
CA ARG A 554 5.08 16.59 -15.22
C ARG A 554 5.73 17.87 -15.75
N ARG A 555 5.82 18.94 -14.94
CA ARG A 555 6.54 20.16 -15.32
C ARG A 555 8.05 19.93 -15.43
N ARG A 556 8.66 19.21 -14.49
CA ARG A 556 10.09 18.78 -14.55
C ARG A 556 10.38 18.03 -15.85
N ASP A 557 9.46 17.15 -16.26
CA ASP A 557 9.62 16.28 -17.42
C ASP A 557 9.12 16.93 -18.73
N ASN A 558 8.80 18.23 -18.73
CA ASN A 558 8.27 18.99 -19.86
C ASN A 558 6.98 18.41 -20.51
N LEU A 559 6.16 17.73 -19.71
CA LEU A 559 4.92 17.09 -20.14
C LEU A 559 3.70 18.00 -19.94
N PRO A 560 2.67 17.93 -20.82
CA PRO A 560 1.44 18.69 -20.65
C PRO A 560 0.72 18.26 -19.37
N VAL A 561 0.27 19.24 -18.60
CA VAL A 561 -0.42 19.04 -17.32
C VAL A 561 -1.91 18.72 -17.54
N MET A 562 -2.67 19.56 -18.24
CA MET A 562 -4.14 19.45 -18.31
C MET A 562 -4.69 18.05 -18.69
N PRO A 563 -4.11 17.28 -19.63
CA PRO A 563 -4.61 15.95 -19.96
C PRO A 563 -4.53 14.94 -18.82
N VAL A 564 -3.65 15.15 -17.82
CA VAL A 564 -3.44 14.18 -16.71
C VAL A 564 -4.70 13.97 -15.88
N PHE A 565 -5.57 14.98 -15.77
CA PHE A 565 -6.81 14.88 -15.01
C PHE A 565 -7.86 13.98 -15.68
N LEU A 566 -7.70 13.62 -16.96
CA LEU A 566 -8.53 12.60 -17.61
C LEU A 566 -8.29 11.21 -17.01
N GLU A 567 -7.13 10.95 -16.40
CA GLU A 567 -6.79 9.68 -15.75
C GLU A 567 -7.61 9.45 -14.48
N TRP A 568 -8.31 10.47 -13.97
CA TRP A 568 -9.30 10.32 -12.90
C TRP A 568 -10.60 9.66 -13.37
N THR A 569 -10.83 9.52 -14.68
CA THR A 569 -12.02 8.87 -15.28
C THR A 569 -12.41 7.54 -14.64
N PRO A 570 -11.53 6.52 -14.49
CA PRO A 570 -11.90 5.26 -13.85
C PRO A 570 -12.39 5.42 -12.40
N MET A 571 -11.79 6.33 -11.62
CA MET A 571 -12.26 6.61 -10.25
C MET A 571 -13.57 7.40 -10.25
N ALA A 572 -13.72 8.40 -11.12
CA ALA A 572 -14.98 9.11 -11.29
C ALA A 572 -16.13 8.13 -11.65
N VAL A 573 -15.91 7.24 -12.63
CA VAL A 573 -16.89 6.21 -13.00
C VAL A 573 -17.21 5.30 -11.82
N PHE A 574 -16.21 4.86 -11.06
CA PHE A 574 -16.41 4.03 -9.86
C PHE A 574 -17.26 4.75 -8.81
N THR A 575 -16.86 5.95 -8.38
CA THR A 575 -17.57 6.74 -7.35
C THR A 575 -18.98 7.13 -7.79
N PHE A 576 -19.15 7.66 -9.01
CA PHE A 576 -20.48 8.06 -9.49
C PHE A 576 -21.41 6.87 -9.70
N SER A 577 -20.91 5.72 -10.17
CA SER A 577 -21.74 4.53 -10.35
C SER A 577 -22.15 3.91 -9.01
N ILE A 578 -21.27 3.89 -8.01
CA ILE A 578 -21.64 3.48 -6.64
C ILE A 578 -22.74 4.40 -6.09
N GLY A 579 -22.55 5.72 -6.18
CA GLY A 579 -23.53 6.68 -5.70
C GLY A 579 -24.86 6.59 -6.44
N ALA A 580 -24.83 6.44 -7.77
CA ALA A 580 -26.03 6.28 -8.58
C ALA A 580 -26.77 4.97 -8.28
N TRP A 581 -26.06 3.88 -7.98
CA TRP A 581 -26.68 2.60 -7.61
C TRP A 581 -27.24 2.66 -6.19
N LEU A 582 -26.40 2.84 -5.16
CA LEU A 582 -26.80 2.74 -3.75
C LEU A 582 -27.79 3.84 -3.34
N PHE A 583 -27.57 5.10 -3.76
CA PHE A 583 -28.46 6.22 -3.39
C PHE A 583 -29.63 6.40 -4.36
N SER A 584 -29.91 5.44 -5.25
CA SER A 584 -31.17 5.46 -5.99
C SER A 584 -32.35 5.16 -5.06
N PRO A 585 -33.45 5.92 -5.11
CA PRO A 585 -34.67 5.59 -4.36
C PRO A 585 -35.34 4.30 -4.86
N TYR A 586 -34.85 3.70 -5.95
CA TYR A 586 -35.36 2.46 -6.54
C TYR A 586 -34.43 1.25 -6.32
N SER A 587 -33.26 1.44 -5.69
CA SER A 587 -32.37 0.33 -5.30
C SER A 587 -32.76 -0.22 -3.94
N THR A 588 -32.78 -1.54 -3.80
CA THR A 588 -33.10 -2.22 -2.54
C THR A 588 -31.86 -2.62 -1.75
N LEU A 589 -30.65 -2.42 -2.30
CA LEU A 589 -29.38 -2.82 -1.65
C LEU A 589 -29.14 -2.16 -0.27
N MET A 590 -29.59 -0.91 -0.12
CA MET A 590 -29.51 -0.18 1.16
C MET A 590 -30.57 -0.66 2.18
N PRO A 591 -31.89 -0.66 1.86
CA PRO A 591 -32.93 -1.21 2.74
C PRO A 591 -32.73 -2.68 3.13
N ASP A 592 -32.38 -3.55 2.18
CA ASP A 592 -32.31 -5.01 2.38
C ASP A 592 -31.00 -5.46 3.07
N ASN A 593 -30.19 -4.50 3.56
CA ASN A 593 -28.91 -4.73 4.21
C ASN A 593 -27.94 -5.60 3.36
N HIS A 594 -27.55 -5.07 2.21
CA HIS A 594 -26.60 -5.72 1.28
C HIS A 594 -25.25 -5.00 1.17
N LEU A 595 -24.98 -3.99 2.00
CA LEU A 595 -23.74 -3.19 1.96
C LEU A 595 -22.48 -4.05 2.12
N VAL A 596 -22.47 -5.05 3.01
CA VAL A 596 -21.30 -5.93 3.19
C VAL A 596 -20.96 -6.71 1.91
N LEU A 597 -21.97 -7.25 1.23
CA LEU A 597 -21.81 -7.93 -0.05
C LEU A 597 -21.36 -6.96 -1.16
N PHE A 598 -21.86 -5.73 -1.12
CA PHE A 598 -21.46 -4.67 -2.04
C PHE A 598 -19.99 -4.29 -1.86
N CYS A 599 -19.54 -3.98 -0.65
CA CYS A 599 -18.16 -3.63 -0.34
C CYS A 599 -17.17 -4.79 -0.61
N LEU A 600 -17.59 -6.04 -0.37
CA LEU A 600 -16.84 -7.24 -0.77
C LEU A 600 -16.75 -7.43 -2.29
N THR A 601 -17.70 -6.90 -3.06
CA THR A 601 -17.60 -6.87 -4.53
C THR A 601 -16.69 -5.71 -4.95
N MET A 602 -16.85 -4.53 -4.33
CA MET A 602 -16.05 -3.35 -4.62
C MET A 602 -14.57 -3.51 -4.28
N SER A 603 -14.19 -4.33 -3.28
CA SER A 603 -12.79 -4.63 -2.96
C SER A 603 -12.06 -5.16 -4.20
N PHE A 604 -12.60 -6.18 -4.86
CA PHE A 604 -11.99 -6.76 -6.07
C PHE A 604 -12.05 -5.81 -7.28
N VAL A 605 -13.11 -5.01 -7.41
CA VAL A 605 -13.28 -4.05 -8.51
C VAL A 605 -12.26 -2.92 -8.41
N PHE A 606 -12.11 -2.35 -7.21
CA PHE A 606 -11.11 -1.34 -6.91
C PHE A 606 -9.69 -1.91 -6.93
N GLY A 607 -9.45 -3.05 -6.26
CA GLY A 607 -8.20 -3.79 -6.32
C GLY A 607 -7.75 -4.08 -7.75
N ARG A 608 -8.66 -4.48 -8.64
CA ARG A 608 -8.35 -4.66 -10.07
C ARG A 608 -7.96 -3.35 -10.75
N MET A 609 -8.63 -2.25 -10.44
CA MET A 609 -8.29 -0.93 -10.99
C MET A 609 -6.88 -0.52 -10.56
N THR A 610 -6.60 -0.50 -9.27
CA THR A 610 -5.33 -0.03 -8.70
C THR A 610 -4.16 -0.92 -9.12
N THR A 611 -4.32 -2.25 -9.10
CA THR A 611 -3.30 -3.19 -9.59
C THR A 611 -3.00 -3.06 -11.09
N LYS A 612 -3.94 -2.58 -11.93
CA LYS A 612 -3.58 -2.19 -13.32
C LYS A 612 -2.65 -0.99 -13.34
N ILE A 613 -2.92 0.03 -12.51
CA ILE A 613 -2.12 1.27 -12.47
C ILE A 613 -0.71 0.97 -11.94
N ILE A 614 -0.60 0.19 -10.86
CA ILE A 614 0.69 -0.25 -10.30
C ILE A 614 1.47 -1.07 -11.33
N LEU A 615 0.84 -2.06 -11.98
CA LEU A 615 1.52 -2.83 -13.03
C LEU A 615 1.98 -1.94 -14.20
N ALA A 616 1.16 -0.96 -14.61
CA ALA A 616 1.51 -0.02 -15.67
C ALA A 616 2.71 0.87 -15.27
N HIS A 617 2.76 1.38 -14.03
CA HIS A 617 3.91 2.08 -13.47
C HIS A 617 5.18 1.22 -13.51
N LEU A 618 5.13 0.02 -12.90
CA LEU A 618 6.26 -0.91 -12.78
C LEU A 618 6.83 -1.34 -14.14
N THR A 619 5.98 -1.42 -15.17
CA THR A 619 6.34 -1.85 -16.53
C THR A 619 6.41 -0.70 -17.55
N ARG A 620 6.31 0.55 -17.09
CA ARG A 620 6.35 1.79 -17.91
C ARG A 620 5.33 1.79 -19.07
N GLN A 621 4.15 1.22 -18.85
CA GLN A 621 3.05 1.22 -19.79
C GLN A 621 2.15 2.47 -19.61
N PRO A 622 1.37 2.88 -20.64
CA PRO A 622 0.40 3.97 -20.53
C PRO A 622 -0.67 3.74 -19.46
N PHE A 623 -1.21 4.84 -18.92
CA PHE A 623 -2.18 4.80 -17.85
C PHE A 623 -3.47 4.01 -18.23
N PRO A 624 -3.95 3.08 -17.39
CA PRO A 624 -5.09 2.23 -17.71
C PRO A 624 -6.44 2.88 -17.35
N TYR A 625 -7.03 3.62 -18.30
CA TYR A 625 -8.32 4.31 -18.14
C TYR A 625 -9.54 3.41 -17.86
N TRP A 626 -9.46 2.10 -18.11
CA TRP A 626 -10.58 1.17 -17.91
C TRP A 626 -10.15 -0.19 -17.37
N THR A 627 -11.02 -0.81 -16.57
CA THR A 627 -11.00 -2.24 -16.24
C THR A 627 -12.37 -2.84 -16.52
N VAL A 628 -12.41 -4.06 -17.09
CA VAL A 628 -13.67 -4.77 -17.42
C VAL A 628 -14.57 -4.95 -16.18
N MET A 629 -13.98 -4.92 -14.99
CA MET A 629 -14.70 -5.02 -13.72
C MET A 629 -15.50 -3.77 -13.37
N LEU A 630 -15.33 -2.63 -14.04
CA LEU A 630 -16.23 -1.47 -13.90
C LEU A 630 -17.56 -1.66 -14.67
N THR A 631 -17.59 -2.48 -15.72
CA THR A 631 -18.76 -2.62 -16.59
C THR A 631 -20.02 -3.07 -15.82
N PRO A 632 -19.99 -4.06 -14.90
CA PRO A 632 -21.17 -4.43 -14.13
C PRO A 632 -21.52 -3.44 -13.01
N LEU A 633 -20.57 -2.61 -12.54
CA LEU A 633 -20.89 -1.51 -11.62
C LEU A 633 -21.71 -0.42 -12.33
N VAL A 634 -21.32 -0.04 -13.56
CA VAL A 634 -22.13 0.84 -14.41
C VAL A 634 -23.47 0.19 -14.76
N GLY A 635 -23.48 -1.12 -15.04
CA GLY A 635 -24.71 -1.88 -15.27
C GLY A 635 -25.66 -1.86 -14.07
N GLY A 636 -25.17 -2.09 -12.86
CA GLY A 636 -25.95 -1.98 -11.62
C GLY A 636 -26.48 -0.57 -11.39
N ALA A 637 -25.68 0.46 -11.64
CA ALA A 637 -26.11 1.85 -11.59
C ALA A 637 -27.24 2.17 -12.58
N ILE A 638 -27.23 1.58 -13.79
CA ILE A 638 -28.33 1.70 -14.76
C ILE A 638 -29.56 0.93 -14.28
N LEU A 639 -29.40 -0.32 -13.82
CA LEU A 639 -30.49 -1.18 -13.32
C LEU A 639 -31.24 -0.54 -12.15
N GLY A 640 -30.51 0.01 -11.17
CA GLY A 640 -31.08 0.73 -10.03
C GLY A 640 -31.79 2.04 -10.43
N ASN A 641 -31.70 2.50 -11.68
CA ASN A 641 -32.28 3.78 -12.14
C ASN A 641 -33.23 3.66 -13.33
N LEU A 642 -33.62 2.44 -13.75
CA LEU A 642 -34.59 2.22 -14.83
C LEU A 642 -35.89 3.05 -14.71
N PRO A 643 -36.49 3.25 -13.51
CA PRO A 643 -37.67 4.12 -13.37
C PRO A 643 -37.46 5.58 -13.75
N ARG A 644 -36.22 6.11 -13.70
CA ARG A 644 -35.91 7.48 -14.12
C ARG A 644 -36.02 7.67 -15.64
N ILE A 645 -36.04 6.58 -16.41
CA ILE A 645 -36.20 6.58 -17.88
C ILE A 645 -37.50 5.88 -18.33
N GLY A 646 -38.49 5.75 -17.43
CA GLY A 646 -39.81 5.20 -17.76
C GLY A 646 -39.89 3.67 -17.85
N LEU A 647 -38.86 2.95 -17.41
CA LEU A 647 -38.83 1.49 -17.35
C LEU A 647 -39.19 0.98 -15.94
N PRO A 648 -39.77 -0.23 -15.79
CA PRO A 648 -40.18 -0.73 -14.47
C PRO A 648 -39.00 -0.92 -13.53
N GLN A 649 -39.25 -0.75 -12.21
CA GLN A 649 -38.26 -1.00 -11.17
C GLN A 649 -37.85 -2.48 -11.14
N VAL A 650 -36.56 -2.73 -10.97
CA VAL A 650 -36.01 -4.08 -10.78
C VAL A 650 -36.43 -4.61 -9.40
N SER A 651 -36.89 -5.85 -9.33
CA SER A 651 -37.24 -6.46 -8.04
C SER A 651 -35.99 -6.75 -7.20
N SER A 652 -36.10 -6.62 -5.87
CA SER A 652 -35.03 -6.91 -4.89
C SER A 652 -34.28 -8.23 -5.19
N ASN A 653 -35.02 -9.30 -5.49
CA ASN A 653 -34.43 -10.59 -5.86
C ASN A 653 -33.51 -10.51 -7.09
N VAL A 654 -33.90 -9.78 -8.14
CA VAL A 654 -33.08 -9.63 -9.36
C VAL A 654 -31.87 -8.75 -9.09
N GLU A 655 -32.02 -7.68 -8.32
CA GLU A 655 -30.90 -6.80 -7.94
C GLU A 655 -29.86 -7.53 -7.06
N LEU A 656 -30.32 -8.32 -6.08
CA LEU A 656 -29.46 -9.18 -5.24
C LEU A 656 -28.77 -10.28 -6.06
N TRP A 657 -29.47 -10.94 -6.99
CA TRP A 657 -28.85 -11.93 -7.87
C TRP A 657 -27.85 -11.30 -8.84
N TYR A 658 -28.10 -10.08 -9.31
CA TYR A 658 -27.15 -9.31 -10.10
C TYR A 658 -25.87 -9.02 -9.29
N LEU A 659 -26.00 -8.52 -8.05
CA LEU A 659 -24.85 -8.26 -7.18
C LEU A 659 -24.07 -9.54 -6.84
N ARG A 660 -24.75 -10.67 -6.60
CA ARG A 660 -24.10 -11.99 -6.39
C ARG A 660 -23.36 -12.48 -7.64
N GLY A 661 -23.98 -12.37 -8.81
CA GLY A 661 -23.35 -12.70 -10.08
C GLY A 661 -22.13 -11.82 -10.36
N TYR A 662 -22.21 -10.53 -9.99
CA TYR A 662 -21.10 -9.60 -10.08
C TYR A 662 -19.95 -9.96 -9.13
N LEU A 663 -20.22 -10.36 -7.87
CA LEU A 663 -19.17 -10.87 -6.97
C LEU A 663 -18.46 -12.09 -7.58
N VAL A 664 -19.19 -13.07 -8.11
CA VAL A 664 -18.60 -14.27 -8.74
C VAL A 664 -17.75 -13.90 -9.94
N PHE A 665 -18.25 -13.01 -10.82
CA PHE A 665 -17.48 -12.47 -11.93
C PHE A 665 -16.20 -11.75 -11.47
N ALA A 666 -16.31 -10.91 -10.44
CA ALA A 666 -15.20 -10.14 -9.90
C ALA A 666 -14.10 -11.04 -9.32
N LEU A 667 -14.48 -12.03 -8.51
CA LEU A 667 -13.56 -13.04 -7.97
C LEU A 667 -12.82 -13.80 -9.09
N VAL A 668 -13.56 -14.32 -10.08
CA VAL A 668 -12.98 -15.11 -11.18
C VAL A 668 -12.02 -14.27 -12.02
N VAL A 669 -12.41 -13.05 -12.40
CA VAL A 669 -11.55 -12.16 -13.20
C VAL A 669 -10.32 -11.70 -12.41
N TYR A 670 -10.48 -11.35 -11.13
CA TYR A 670 -9.37 -10.91 -10.28
C TYR A 670 -8.35 -12.02 -10.08
N PHE A 671 -8.76 -13.21 -9.62
CA PHE A 671 -7.83 -14.30 -9.33
C PHE A 671 -7.21 -14.91 -10.58
N ARG A 672 -7.94 -15.00 -11.70
CA ARG A 672 -7.34 -15.40 -12.99
C ARG A 672 -6.24 -14.43 -13.41
N TRP A 673 -6.50 -13.13 -13.32
CA TRP A 673 -5.50 -12.11 -13.66
C TRP A 673 -4.29 -12.15 -12.71
N ALA A 674 -4.53 -12.22 -11.40
CA ALA A 674 -3.47 -12.27 -10.40
C ALA A 674 -2.57 -13.50 -10.60
N PHE A 675 -3.14 -14.69 -10.82
CA PHE A 675 -2.39 -15.91 -11.12
C PHE A 675 -1.52 -15.76 -12.37
N LEU A 676 -2.05 -15.21 -13.47
CA LEU A 676 -1.31 -15.03 -14.72
C LEU A 676 -0.15 -14.02 -14.56
N VAL A 677 -0.39 -12.87 -13.94
CA VAL A 677 0.63 -11.83 -13.76
C VAL A 677 1.70 -12.23 -12.76
N ILE A 678 1.32 -12.77 -11.59
CA ILE A 678 2.27 -13.24 -10.58
C ILE A 678 3.18 -14.32 -11.17
N ASN A 679 2.62 -15.32 -11.87
CA ASN A 679 3.43 -16.37 -12.49
C ASN A 679 4.34 -15.84 -13.60
N SER A 680 3.86 -14.91 -14.44
CA SER A 680 4.68 -14.28 -15.47
C SER A 680 5.89 -13.56 -14.87
N ILE A 681 5.68 -12.74 -13.84
CA ILE A 681 6.76 -12.01 -13.17
C ILE A 681 7.70 -12.97 -12.40
N CYS A 682 7.16 -13.97 -11.70
CA CYS A 682 7.94 -15.01 -11.01
C CYS A 682 8.88 -15.76 -11.95
N ASN A 683 8.35 -16.22 -13.10
CA ASN A 683 9.12 -16.91 -14.13
C ASN A 683 10.22 -16.00 -14.71
N TYR A 684 9.88 -14.74 -15.01
CA TYR A 684 10.81 -13.78 -15.61
C TYR A 684 11.97 -13.37 -14.67
N LEU A 685 11.69 -13.23 -13.37
CA LEU A 685 12.67 -12.85 -12.35
C LEU A 685 13.39 -14.07 -11.71
N GLY A 686 12.96 -15.30 -11.99
CA GLY A 686 13.48 -16.50 -11.34
C GLY A 686 13.24 -16.49 -9.82
N ILE A 687 12.02 -16.12 -9.40
CA ILE A 687 11.64 -16.00 -7.99
C ILE A 687 10.37 -16.79 -7.69
N ASN A 688 10.30 -17.37 -6.49
CA ASN A 688 9.06 -17.88 -5.93
C ASN A 688 8.27 -16.73 -5.29
N CYS A 689 6.94 -16.74 -5.43
CA CYS A 689 6.09 -15.66 -4.89
C CYS A 689 6.03 -15.67 -3.35
N LEU A 690 5.90 -16.84 -2.72
CA LEU A 690 5.50 -16.96 -1.31
C LEU A 690 6.59 -17.56 -0.39
N THR A 691 7.66 -18.09 -0.96
CA THR A 691 8.79 -18.70 -0.23
C THR A 691 10.12 -18.26 -0.84
N ILE A 692 11.18 -18.29 -0.06
CA ILE A 692 12.55 -18.01 -0.54
C ILE A 692 13.33 -19.34 -0.47
N PRO A 693 13.81 -19.89 -1.61
CA PRO A 693 14.54 -21.16 -1.61
C PRO A 693 15.86 -21.09 -0.84
N SER A 694 16.20 -22.13 -0.06
CA SER A 694 17.41 -22.16 0.80
C SER A 694 18.72 -21.84 0.06
N LYS A 695 18.86 -22.30 -1.20
CA LYS A 695 20.01 -21.96 -2.07
C LYS A 695 20.13 -20.45 -2.32
N LYS A 696 18.99 -19.75 -2.44
CA LYS A 696 18.92 -18.30 -2.66
C LYS A 696 19.17 -17.51 -1.37
N LEU A 697 18.75 -18.02 -0.20
CA LEU A 697 19.18 -17.47 1.10
C LEU A 697 20.71 -17.54 1.22
N ALA A 698 21.30 -18.72 1.02
CA ALA A 698 22.75 -18.91 1.12
C ALA A 698 23.51 -17.96 0.17
N ALA A 699 23.14 -17.92 -1.11
CA ALA A 699 23.75 -17.00 -2.07
C ALA A 699 23.58 -15.52 -1.70
N ASN A 700 22.43 -15.12 -1.12
CA ASN A 700 22.23 -13.74 -0.65
C ASN A 700 23.01 -13.42 0.64
N GLN A 701 23.28 -14.41 1.50
CA GLN A 701 24.13 -14.29 2.70
C GLN A 701 25.63 -14.37 2.39
N GLU A 702 26.01 -14.95 1.24
CA GLU A 702 27.39 -15.04 0.76
C GLU A 702 27.82 -13.82 -0.06
N LYS A 703 26.90 -13.12 -0.75
CA LYS A 703 27.19 -11.88 -1.48
C LYS A 703 27.93 -10.81 -0.65
N PRO A 704 27.58 -10.55 0.63
CA PRO A 704 28.36 -9.67 1.50
C PRO A 704 29.77 -10.17 1.83
N LYS A 705 30.05 -11.47 1.72
CA LYS A 705 31.33 -12.10 2.09
C LYS A 705 32.29 -12.24 0.90
N ALA A 706 31.76 -12.49 -0.31
CA ALA A 706 32.58 -12.71 -1.50
C ALA A 706 33.36 -11.46 -1.96
N GLY A 707 32.92 -10.25 -1.60
CA GLY A 707 33.60 -8.99 -1.94
C GLY A 707 35.02 -8.85 -1.39
N ASN A 708 35.36 -9.53 -0.30
CA ASN A 708 36.68 -9.46 0.35
C ASN A 708 37.62 -10.64 0.00
N GLY A 709 37.21 -11.58 -0.87
CA GLY A 709 37.82 -12.91 -0.93
C GLY A 709 38.90 -13.16 -2.00
N ASN A 710 39.07 -12.28 -2.98
CA ASN A 710 39.65 -12.67 -4.29
C ASN A 710 40.98 -11.98 -4.68
N ALA A 711 41.87 -11.75 -3.71
CA ALA A 711 43.27 -11.39 -3.98
C ALA A 711 44.20 -12.59 -3.67
N LYS A 712 44.21 -13.60 -4.57
CA LYS A 712 45.25 -14.66 -4.52
C LYS A 712 46.53 -14.15 -5.16
N THR A 713 47.60 -14.13 -4.37
CA THR A 713 48.95 -13.75 -4.79
C THR A 713 49.54 -14.72 -5.81
N THR A 714 50.15 -14.17 -6.86
CA THR A 714 51.12 -14.86 -7.70
C THR A 714 52.46 -14.16 -7.53
N ASP A 715 53.33 -14.71 -6.70
CA ASP A 715 54.65 -14.12 -6.42
C ASP A 715 55.59 -14.26 -7.62
N GLY A 716 56.02 -13.13 -8.17
CA GLY A 716 57.12 -13.04 -9.14
C GLY A 716 58.38 -12.53 -8.45
N HIS A 717 59.44 -13.35 -8.43
CA HIS A 717 60.74 -12.96 -7.88
C HIS A 717 61.34 -11.73 -8.58
N GLY A 718 61.78 -10.74 -7.79
CA GLY A 718 62.57 -9.59 -8.24
C GLY A 718 63.52 -9.16 -7.13
N ASN A 719 64.78 -9.58 -7.24
CA ASN A 719 65.79 -9.45 -6.19
C ASN A 719 66.73 -8.29 -6.51
N ASP A 720 66.76 -7.21 -5.71
CA ASP A 720 68.02 -6.45 -5.55
C ASP A 720 68.16 -5.63 -4.25
N LYS A 721 69.43 -5.48 -3.88
CA LYS A 721 70.11 -4.86 -2.71
C LYS A 721 69.52 -3.50 -2.27
N ARG A 722 69.35 -3.18 -0.97
CA ARG A 722 70.33 -2.99 0.14
C ARG A 722 71.29 -1.79 -0.07
N VAL A 723 71.19 -0.82 0.86
CA VAL A 723 72.12 0.23 1.37
C VAL A 723 71.21 1.38 1.84
N ASP A 724 71.19 1.86 3.08
CA ASP A 724 71.75 1.41 4.36
C ASP A 724 70.75 1.75 5.49
#